data_AF-H8FRM5-F1
#
_entry.id   AF-H8FRM5-F1
#
_cell.length_a   1.000
_cell.length_b   1.000
_cell.length_c   1.000
_cell.angle_alpha   90.00
_cell.angle_beta   90.00
_cell.angle_gamma   90.00
#
_symmetry.space_group_name_H-M   'P 1'
#
loop_
_entity.id
_entity.type
_entity.pdbx_description
1 polymer ?
#
loop_
_entity_poly.entity_id
_entity_poly.type
_entity_poly.pdbx_seq_one_letter_code
_entity_poly.pdbx_strand_id
1 'polypeptide(L)'
;MREIPILIKPGDADALAAGRHSDPFAVLGPHPANGGVVLRSFQPQAVEVFVLTGDTPIAMTRVHPDGVFAARLPEGGTDGYRLRVICPDGMIEEIDDPYRFPPQLGPLDIHLLVEGTHMRLYQILGAHPRTIDDIEGVLFSVWAPNAERVSVVGDFNSWDGRRHPMRLRHDAGVWELFLPGLGHSTIYKYEIVARGGVMLPLKADPCGTWAERSPKTASKVWSQPKWQWSDADWMQNRQRHNDRYSPVSIYEVHLGSWRRNPGDGNRPLTYLEMADELVDYVVEMGFTHVEFLPVHEHPFGGSWGYQPVGLFAPTSRYGSPDDFRVLIERLHQRGIGVIIDWVSAHFPSDPHGLHWFDGTHLYEHQDPRLGVHRDWNTLIYNFGRTEVMNYLCANALYWLEEFHVDGLRVDAVASMLYLDYSRDPGDWLPNRFGGNENLEAIDFLRRMNQLVYAEHPGAVTIAEESTAWPMVSRPVHLGGLGFGFKWNMGWMHDTLDYFSKDPIHRRYHHDDLTFAQLYAYHENFVLPLSHDEVVHGKGSLIGRMPGDDWQRFANLRAYFGFMWMQPGKKLLFMGGEFAQEREWNVDSSLDWHLLDSPRHRGVSRLVADLNRLYRTEAALYQLDNDQRGFAWIDCNDRDNSVLSWLRLGVDPHDCIVVVGSFTPVVREGYRIGVPESGFYREILNTDSEWYGGSNVHNNGGVEAEDIPWHGHSWSILLRLPPLSVSVFKRDG
;
A
#
# COMPACT_ATOMS: atom_id res chain seq x y z
N MET A 1 41.95 -51.37 26.41
CA MET A 1 41.52 -50.07 25.88
C MET A 1 40.06 -50.19 25.54
N ARG A 2 39.16 -49.59 26.35
CA ARG A 2 37.74 -49.51 25.99
C ARG A 2 37.65 -48.51 24.85
N GLU A 3 37.15 -48.92 23.69
CA GLU A 3 36.85 -48.01 22.58
C GLU A 3 35.98 -46.87 23.13
N ILE A 4 36.47 -45.64 23.04
CA ILE A 4 35.66 -44.45 23.32
C ILE A 4 34.55 -44.48 22.27
N PRO A 5 33.27 -44.61 22.65
CA PRO A 5 32.20 -44.63 21.68
C PRO A 5 32.22 -43.32 20.88
N ILE A 6 32.22 -43.40 19.55
CA ILE A 6 32.16 -42.21 18.69
C ILE A 6 30.89 -41.42 19.06
N LEU A 7 31.08 -40.28 19.73
CA LEU A 7 29.98 -39.41 20.15
C LEU A 7 29.47 -38.57 18.98
N ILE A 8 30.34 -38.22 18.03
CA ILE A 8 30.01 -37.51 16.79
C ILE A 8 30.98 -37.99 15.70
N LYS A 9 30.55 -38.05 14.44
CA LYS A 9 31.48 -38.33 13.34
C LYS A 9 32.39 -37.10 13.16
N PRO A 10 33.71 -37.26 12.95
CA PRO A 10 34.62 -36.12 12.82
C PRO A 10 34.19 -35.09 11.77
N GLY A 11 33.76 -35.55 10.58
CA GLY A 11 33.30 -34.65 9.51
C GLY A 11 32.07 -33.80 9.88
N ASP A 12 31.17 -34.33 10.71
CA ASP A 12 29.99 -33.58 11.17
C ASP A 12 30.39 -32.50 12.18
N ALA A 13 31.35 -32.80 13.06
CA ALA A 13 31.88 -31.85 14.05
C ALA A 13 32.59 -30.67 13.38
N ASP A 14 33.44 -30.94 12.39
CA ASP A 14 34.15 -29.92 11.61
C ASP A 14 33.16 -29.06 10.80
N ALA A 15 32.15 -29.69 10.18
CA ALA A 15 31.13 -29.00 9.41
C ALA A 15 30.25 -28.07 10.28
N LEU A 16 29.86 -28.51 11.48
CA LEU A 16 29.12 -27.67 12.44
C LEU A 16 29.97 -26.49 12.90
N ALA A 17 31.21 -26.74 13.34
CA ALA A 17 32.14 -25.70 13.78
C ALA A 17 32.40 -24.63 12.72
N ALA A 18 32.48 -25.05 11.46
CA ALA A 18 32.67 -24.16 10.32
C ALA A 18 31.38 -23.51 9.80
N GLY A 19 30.20 -23.81 10.37
CA GLY A 19 28.92 -23.30 9.87
C GLY A 19 28.57 -23.79 8.46
N ARG A 20 28.94 -25.02 8.12
CA ARG A 20 28.77 -25.62 6.79
C ARG A 20 27.92 -26.89 6.78
N HIS A 21 27.35 -27.27 7.93
CA HIS A 21 26.48 -28.44 8.01
C HIS A 21 25.10 -28.13 7.39
N SER A 22 24.69 -28.90 6.37
CA SER A 22 23.45 -28.68 5.63
C SER A 22 22.17 -29.17 6.33
N ASP A 23 22.32 -30.11 7.28
CA ASP A 23 21.21 -30.62 8.10
C ASP A 23 21.59 -30.66 9.60
N PRO A 24 21.61 -29.50 10.29
CA PRO A 24 22.02 -29.44 11.69
C PRO A 24 21.19 -30.35 12.60
N PHE A 25 19.91 -30.57 12.30
CA PHE A 25 18.99 -31.40 13.11
C PHE A 25 19.32 -32.89 13.02
N ALA A 26 20.02 -33.34 11.98
CA ALA A 26 20.54 -34.72 11.93
C ALA A 26 21.67 -34.99 12.94
N VAL A 27 22.22 -33.94 13.57
CA VAL A 27 23.39 -34.06 14.47
C VAL A 27 23.15 -33.44 15.84
N LEU A 28 22.67 -32.19 15.87
CA LEU A 28 22.37 -31.43 17.08
C LEU A 28 21.08 -31.93 17.75
N GLY A 29 20.95 -31.67 19.05
CA GLY A 29 19.84 -32.15 19.86
C GLY A 29 19.99 -33.63 20.25
N PRO A 30 18.91 -34.25 20.75
CA PRO A 30 18.91 -35.62 21.23
C PRO A 30 18.76 -36.63 20.08
N HIS A 31 19.70 -37.57 19.97
CA HIS A 31 19.68 -38.63 18.95
C HIS A 31 19.70 -40.03 19.57
N PRO A 32 18.85 -40.98 19.11
CA PRO A 32 18.89 -42.35 19.58
C PRO A 32 20.27 -43.01 19.40
N ALA A 33 20.73 -43.76 20.40
CA ALA A 33 21.96 -44.54 20.34
C ALA A 33 21.80 -45.86 21.11
N ASN A 34 22.69 -46.83 20.87
CA ASN A 34 22.66 -48.10 21.60
C ASN A 34 22.76 -47.85 23.12
N GLY A 35 21.69 -48.17 23.86
CA GLY A 35 21.61 -48.03 25.31
C GLY A 35 21.28 -46.62 25.84
N GLY A 36 20.67 -45.75 25.02
CA GLY A 36 20.20 -44.43 25.48
C GLY A 36 20.15 -43.38 24.37
N VAL A 37 20.54 -42.15 24.69
CA VAL A 37 20.55 -41.01 23.77
C VAL A 37 21.93 -40.37 23.74
N VAL A 38 22.37 -39.90 22.58
CA VAL A 38 23.50 -38.97 22.47
C VAL A 38 22.95 -37.58 22.21
N LEU A 39 23.19 -36.67 23.16
CA LEU A 39 22.85 -35.26 23.03
C LEU A 39 24.07 -34.49 22.54
N ARG A 40 23.90 -33.66 21.52
CA ARG A 40 24.95 -32.79 20.98
C ARG A 40 24.49 -31.34 20.93
N SER A 41 25.39 -30.44 21.27
CA SER A 41 25.15 -29.00 21.22
C SER A 41 26.36 -28.27 20.67
N PHE A 42 26.12 -27.17 19.94
CA PHE A 42 27.16 -26.29 19.45
C PHE A 42 27.11 -24.97 20.23
N GLN A 43 28.13 -24.76 21.07
CA GLN A 43 28.26 -23.62 21.97
C GLN A 43 29.67 -23.01 21.83
N PRO A 44 29.95 -22.29 20.73
CA PRO A 44 31.29 -21.75 20.44
C PRO A 44 31.79 -20.77 21.50
N GLN A 45 30.88 -20.14 22.24
CA GLN A 45 31.17 -19.23 23.34
C GLN A 45 31.54 -19.93 24.66
N ALA A 46 31.33 -21.25 24.76
CA ALA A 46 31.43 -21.97 26.02
C ALA A 46 32.82 -22.56 26.30
N VAL A 47 33.22 -22.56 27.58
CA VAL A 47 34.32 -23.38 28.09
C VAL A 47 33.83 -24.76 28.56
N GLU A 48 32.66 -24.80 29.19
CA GLU A 48 32.02 -26.01 29.71
C GLU A 48 30.52 -25.98 29.41
N VAL A 49 29.94 -27.15 29.16
CA VAL A 49 28.49 -27.32 28.97
C VAL A 49 28.01 -28.51 29.79
N PHE A 50 26.92 -28.35 30.51
CA PHE A 50 26.26 -29.42 31.27
C PHE A 50 24.83 -29.61 30.80
N VAL A 51 24.37 -30.85 30.78
CA VAL A 51 22.97 -31.20 30.58
C VAL A 51 22.30 -31.22 31.95
N LEU A 52 21.26 -30.42 32.12
CA LEU A 52 20.43 -30.36 33.30
C LEU A 52 19.22 -31.26 33.09
N THR A 53 19.30 -32.48 33.63
CA THR A 53 18.23 -33.48 33.62
C THR A 53 18.25 -34.22 34.96
N GLY A 54 17.12 -34.28 35.67
CA GLY A 54 17.05 -34.76 37.06
C GLY A 54 17.86 -33.91 38.05
N ASP A 55 18.36 -34.55 39.14
CA ASP A 55 19.00 -33.85 40.26
C ASP A 55 20.49 -33.51 40.05
N THR A 56 21.18 -34.17 39.11
CA THR A 56 22.63 -34.03 38.92
C THR A 56 22.98 -33.60 37.50
N PRO A 57 23.65 -32.45 37.31
CA PRO A 57 24.14 -32.01 36.00
C PRO A 57 25.11 -33.01 35.37
N ILE A 58 24.93 -33.34 34.10
CA ILE A 58 25.80 -34.24 33.33
C ILE A 58 26.75 -33.40 32.47
N ALA A 59 28.05 -33.45 32.74
CA ALA A 59 29.05 -32.74 31.94
C ALA A 59 29.12 -33.26 30.50
N MET A 60 29.10 -32.36 29.52
CA MET A 60 29.30 -32.70 28.11
C MET A 60 30.79 -32.71 27.75
N THR A 61 31.21 -33.70 26.98
CA THR A 61 32.58 -33.75 26.46
C THR A 61 32.71 -32.80 25.28
N ARG A 62 33.71 -31.92 25.30
CA ARG A 62 34.07 -31.08 24.14
C ARG A 62 34.70 -31.98 23.07
N VAL A 63 33.95 -32.24 22.00
CA VAL A 63 34.35 -33.13 20.90
C VAL A 63 35.00 -32.39 19.74
N HIS A 64 34.91 -31.06 19.71
CA HIS A 64 35.63 -30.20 18.77
C HIS A 64 36.13 -28.91 19.49
N PRO A 65 37.36 -28.45 19.22
CA PRO A 65 37.92 -27.26 19.87
C PRO A 65 37.10 -25.99 19.64
N ASP A 66 36.33 -25.88 18.56
CA ASP A 66 35.49 -24.69 18.30
C ASP A 66 34.10 -24.75 18.96
N GLY A 67 33.90 -25.64 19.94
CA GLY A 67 32.71 -25.60 20.81
C GLY A 67 31.60 -26.57 20.42
N VAL A 68 31.92 -27.71 19.81
CA VAL A 68 30.96 -28.82 19.69
C VAL A 68 31.08 -29.69 20.93
N PHE A 69 29.97 -29.93 21.62
CA PHE A 69 29.88 -30.71 22.85
C PHE A 69 28.93 -31.90 22.67
N ALA A 70 29.23 -33.03 23.31
CA ALA A 70 28.39 -34.21 23.29
C ALA A 70 28.36 -34.95 24.63
N ALA A 71 27.20 -35.50 24.99
CA ALA A 71 27.01 -36.35 26.17
C ALA A 71 26.15 -37.57 25.84
N ARG A 72 26.38 -38.69 26.55
CA ARG A 72 25.46 -39.82 26.58
C ARG A 72 24.50 -39.64 27.75
N LEU A 73 23.22 -39.76 27.48
CA LEU A 73 22.14 -39.69 28.45
C LEU A 73 21.49 -41.08 28.60
N PRO A 74 21.05 -41.45 29.81
CA PRO A 74 20.22 -42.64 30.01
C PRO A 74 18.87 -42.50 29.29
N GLU A 75 18.16 -43.60 29.09
CA GLU A 75 16.77 -43.58 28.60
C GLU A 75 15.89 -42.68 29.49
N GLY A 76 15.06 -41.83 28.88
CA GLY A 76 14.26 -40.81 29.59
C GLY A 76 15.03 -39.56 30.01
N GLY A 77 16.36 -39.50 29.83
CA GLY A 77 17.18 -38.33 30.17
C GLY A 77 16.95 -37.09 29.29
N THR A 78 16.05 -37.19 28.31
CA THR A 78 15.69 -36.13 27.35
C THR A 78 14.42 -35.37 27.71
N ASP A 79 13.70 -35.79 28.75
CA ASP A 79 12.44 -35.16 29.12
C ASP A 79 12.72 -33.82 29.80
N GLY A 80 12.35 -32.71 29.14
CA GLY A 80 12.45 -31.38 29.73
C GLY A 80 13.87 -30.87 30.01
N TYR A 81 14.92 -31.47 29.43
CA TYR A 81 16.30 -31.06 29.74
C TYR A 81 16.62 -29.62 29.31
N ARG A 82 17.55 -28.99 30.04
CA ARG A 82 18.15 -27.69 29.70
C ARG A 82 19.67 -27.82 29.63
N LEU A 83 20.34 -26.84 29.02
CA LEU A 83 21.79 -26.78 28.94
C LEU A 83 22.30 -25.66 29.84
N ARG A 84 23.25 -25.96 30.72
CA ARG A 84 24.04 -24.94 31.42
C ARG A 84 25.32 -24.68 30.66
N VAL A 85 25.48 -23.47 30.16
CA VAL A 85 26.62 -23.01 29.37
C VAL A 85 27.48 -22.10 30.24
N ILE A 86 28.76 -22.42 30.40
CA ILE A 86 29.71 -21.61 31.16
C ILE A 86 30.65 -20.94 30.16
N CYS A 87 30.74 -19.61 30.20
CA CYS A 87 31.57 -18.78 29.33
C CYS A 87 32.95 -18.48 29.99
N PRO A 88 33.97 -18.06 29.21
CA PRO A 88 35.32 -17.77 29.72
C PRO A 88 35.39 -16.68 30.80
N ASP A 89 34.43 -15.75 30.81
CA ASP A 89 34.30 -14.66 31.78
C ASP A 89 33.61 -15.10 33.09
N GLY A 90 33.21 -16.37 33.17
CA GLY A 90 32.47 -16.93 34.30
C GLY A 90 30.95 -16.72 34.22
N MET A 91 30.43 -16.13 33.13
CA MET A 91 28.99 -16.06 32.90
C MET A 91 28.40 -17.47 32.75
N ILE A 92 27.29 -17.71 33.43
CA ILE A 92 26.55 -18.98 33.39
C ILE A 92 25.17 -18.70 32.80
N GLU A 93 24.84 -19.37 31.71
CA GLU A 93 23.52 -19.31 31.08
C GLU A 93 22.86 -20.68 31.16
N GLU A 94 21.59 -20.71 31.56
CA GLU A 94 20.77 -21.92 31.44
C GLU A 94 19.75 -21.71 30.32
N ILE A 95 19.89 -22.50 29.26
CA ILE A 95 19.12 -22.35 28.02
C ILE A 95 18.37 -23.63 27.68
N ASP A 96 17.25 -23.47 27.00
CA ASP A 96 16.56 -24.56 26.33
C ASP A 96 17.26 -24.86 25.00
N ASP A 97 17.38 -26.14 24.65
CA ASP A 97 18.04 -26.55 23.41
C ASP A 97 17.09 -26.39 22.21
N PRO A 98 17.37 -25.49 21.23
CA PRO A 98 16.50 -25.30 20.07
C PRO A 98 16.33 -26.55 19.21
N TYR A 99 17.29 -27.47 19.24
CA TYR A 99 17.32 -28.65 18.38
C TYR A 99 16.59 -29.86 18.95
N ARG A 100 15.95 -29.72 20.13
CA ARG A 100 15.07 -30.75 20.68
C ARG A 100 13.65 -30.70 20.13
N PHE A 101 13.25 -29.57 19.54
CA PHE A 101 11.88 -29.36 19.08
C PHE A 101 11.64 -29.96 17.68
N PRO A 102 10.51 -30.68 17.48
CA PRO A 102 10.16 -31.29 16.19
C PRO A 102 9.82 -30.23 15.13
N PRO A 103 9.56 -30.63 13.87
CA PRO A 103 8.94 -29.78 12.87
C PRO A 103 7.68 -29.08 13.36
N GLN A 104 7.59 -27.77 13.13
CA GLN A 104 6.49 -26.94 13.64
C GLN A 104 5.48 -26.60 12.55
N LEU A 105 5.92 -26.42 11.29
CA LEU A 105 4.99 -26.26 10.17
C LEU A 105 4.28 -27.58 9.84
N GLY A 106 2.95 -27.56 9.84
CA GLY A 106 2.11 -28.73 9.62
C GLY A 106 2.10 -29.22 8.16
N PRO A 107 1.67 -30.46 7.89
CA PRO A 107 1.62 -30.99 6.51
C PRO A 107 0.72 -30.19 5.56
N LEU A 108 -0.40 -29.64 6.07
CA LEU A 108 -1.32 -28.83 5.27
C LEU A 108 -0.68 -27.51 4.84
N ASP A 109 0.00 -26.83 5.75
CA ASP A 109 0.71 -25.58 5.47
C ASP A 109 1.75 -25.78 4.37
N ILE A 110 2.56 -26.84 4.50
CA ILE A 110 3.55 -27.24 3.50
C ILE A 110 2.89 -27.51 2.15
N HIS A 111 1.77 -28.24 2.13
CA HIS A 111 1.05 -28.54 0.90
C HIS A 111 0.54 -27.27 0.20
N LEU A 112 -0.09 -26.35 0.93
CA LEU A 112 -0.61 -25.09 0.39
C LEU A 112 0.51 -24.14 -0.07
N LEU A 113 1.68 -24.17 0.58
CA LEU A 113 2.87 -23.44 0.13
C LEU A 113 3.37 -23.96 -1.22
N VAL A 114 3.44 -25.29 -1.38
CA VAL A 114 3.85 -25.92 -2.65
C VAL A 114 2.85 -25.60 -3.77
N GLU A 115 1.56 -25.60 -3.49
CA GLU A 115 0.53 -25.25 -4.47
C GLU A 115 0.45 -23.74 -4.77
N GLY A 116 1.05 -22.89 -3.93
CA GLY A 116 0.91 -21.42 -4.03
C GLY A 116 -0.51 -20.92 -3.76
N THR A 117 -1.22 -21.61 -2.87
CA THR A 117 -2.62 -21.30 -2.51
C THR A 117 -2.78 -20.92 -1.04
N HIS A 118 -1.68 -20.77 -0.30
CA HIS A 118 -1.69 -20.40 1.12
C HIS A 118 -2.00 -18.91 1.33
N MET A 119 -3.30 -18.56 1.36
CA MET A 119 -3.79 -17.16 1.48
C MET A 119 -3.30 -16.40 2.72
N ARG A 120 -3.01 -17.11 3.81
CA ARG A 120 -2.53 -16.55 5.09
C ARG A 120 -1.08 -16.94 5.39
N LEU A 121 -0.23 -17.02 4.37
CA LEU A 121 1.16 -17.49 4.55
C LEU A 121 1.93 -16.65 5.57
N TYR A 122 1.57 -15.39 5.77
CA TYR A 122 2.15 -14.51 6.77
C TYR A 122 1.90 -14.96 8.22
N GLN A 123 1.01 -15.93 8.47
CA GLN A 123 0.80 -16.52 9.80
C GLN A 123 1.78 -17.67 10.10
N ILE A 124 2.49 -18.16 9.09
CA ILE A 124 3.42 -19.28 9.18
C ILE A 124 4.85 -18.89 8.79
N LEU A 125 5.02 -18.09 7.73
CA LEU A 125 6.27 -17.46 7.31
C LEU A 125 6.51 -16.18 8.10
N GLY A 126 7.78 -15.89 8.37
CA GLY A 126 8.18 -14.78 9.23
C GLY A 126 8.61 -15.26 10.63
N ALA A 127 8.50 -14.36 11.60
CA ALA A 127 8.81 -14.64 13.00
C ALA A 127 7.55 -14.60 13.88
N HIS A 128 7.17 -15.75 14.42
CA HIS A 128 5.92 -15.96 15.14
C HIS A 128 6.17 -16.39 16.58
N PRO A 129 5.71 -15.61 17.57
CA PRO A 129 5.67 -16.05 18.96
C PRO A 129 4.86 -17.34 19.10
N ARG A 130 5.42 -18.33 19.79
CA ARG A 130 4.81 -19.64 20.01
C ARG A 130 5.18 -20.16 21.39
N THR A 131 4.28 -20.95 21.95
CA THR A 131 4.54 -21.76 23.15
C THR A 131 4.53 -23.23 22.72
N ILE A 132 5.65 -23.92 22.91
CA ILE A 132 5.81 -25.35 22.58
C ILE A 132 6.30 -26.05 23.84
N ASP A 133 5.62 -27.12 24.25
CA ASP A 133 5.93 -27.85 25.49
C ASP A 133 6.07 -26.92 26.71
N ASP A 134 5.11 -25.98 26.86
CA ASP A 134 5.07 -24.93 27.90
C ASP A 134 6.26 -23.93 27.89
N ILE A 135 7.02 -23.89 26.79
CA ILE A 135 8.17 -22.98 26.62
C ILE A 135 7.84 -21.92 25.59
N GLU A 136 7.92 -20.67 26.01
CA GLU A 136 7.77 -19.51 25.14
C GLU A 136 9.01 -19.29 24.29
N GLY A 137 8.80 -18.89 23.05
CA GLY A 137 9.87 -18.57 22.11
C GLY A 137 9.31 -18.01 20.82
N VAL A 138 10.17 -17.98 19.80
CA VAL A 138 9.79 -17.51 18.46
C VAL A 138 10.11 -18.59 17.43
N LEU A 139 9.10 -18.94 16.63
CA LEU A 139 9.25 -19.76 15.43
C LEU A 139 9.60 -18.84 14.28
N PHE A 140 10.81 -19.00 13.73
CA PHE A 140 11.23 -18.35 12.51
C PHE A 140 11.01 -19.30 11.34
N SER A 141 10.48 -18.79 10.23
CA SER A 141 10.52 -19.53 8.97
C SER A 141 10.60 -18.64 7.73
N VAL A 142 11.34 -19.11 6.73
CA VAL A 142 11.67 -18.33 5.52
C VAL A 142 11.83 -19.22 4.29
N TRP A 143 11.31 -18.76 3.15
CA TRP A 143 11.44 -19.46 1.86
C TRP A 143 12.80 -19.13 1.22
N ALA A 144 13.64 -20.16 1.06
CA ALA A 144 14.98 -20.05 0.46
C ALA A 144 15.41 -21.42 -0.11
N PRO A 145 14.74 -21.92 -1.16
CA PRO A 145 14.85 -23.30 -1.61
C PRO A 145 16.25 -23.68 -2.12
N ASN A 146 17.03 -22.71 -2.62
CA ASN A 146 18.35 -22.96 -3.19
C ASN A 146 19.51 -22.75 -2.21
N ALA A 147 19.24 -22.23 -1.01
CA ALA A 147 20.26 -22.04 0.01
C ALA A 147 20.87 -23.38 0.45
N GLU A 148 22.17 -23.38 0.76
CA GLU A 148 22.85 -24.52 1.41
C GLU A 148 22.66 -24.49 2.93
N ARG A 149 22.51 -23.30 3.50
CA ARG A 149 22.23 -23.08 4.91
C ARG A 149 21.52 -21.75 5.11
N VAL A 150 20.56 -21.74 6.02
CA VAL A 150 19.99 -20.52 6.59
C VAL A 150 20.14 -20.56 8.10
N SER A 151 20.48 -19.42 8.70
CA SER A 151 20.54 -19.24 10.15
C SER A 151 19.81 -17.98 10.57
N VAL A 152 19.21 -18.02 11.77
CA VAL A 152 18.69 -16.80 12.40
C VAL A 152 19.81 -16.12 13.17
N VAL A 153 20.02 -14.83 12.92
CA VAL A 153 21.04 -14.01 13.59
C VAL A 153 20.42 -12.77 14.22
N GLY A 154 20.94 -12.36 15.37
CA GLY A 154 20.51 -11.17 16.09
C GLY A 154 21.35 -10.95 17.34
N ASP A 155 20.92 -10.02 18.19
CA ASP A 155 21.67 -9.69 19.41
C ASP A 155 21.81 -10.89 20.35
N PHE A 156 20.77 -11.75 20.41
CA PHE A 156 20.72 -12.96 21.23
C PHE A 156 21.79 -14.01 20.89
N ASN A 157 22.42 -13.93 19.71
CA ASN A 157 23.52 -14.80 19.33
C ASN A 157 24.77 -14.05 18.87
N SER A 158 24.86 -12.75 19.20
CA SER A 158 25.96 -11.87 18.80
C SER A 158 26.15 -11.83 17.27
N TRP A 159 25.05 -11.98 16.53
CA TRP A 159 25.04 -12.05 15.07
C TRP A 159 25.89 -13.19 14.47
N ASP A 160 26.17 -14.25 15.24
CA ASP A 160 26.93 -15.43 14.78
C ASP A 160 25.98 -16.49 14.22
N GLY A 161 25.89 -16.57 12.89
CA GLY A 161 25.02 -17.52 12.20
C GLY A 161 25.40 -18.99 12.39
N ARG A 162 26.58 -19.32 12.94
CA ARG A 162 26.91 -20.71 13.24
C ARG A 162 26.09 -21.27 14.41
N ARG A 163 25.56 -20.40 15.30
CA ARG A 163 24.88 -20.81 16.54
C ARG A 163 23.44 -21.32 16.32
N HIS A 164 22.73 -20.74 15.35
CA HIS A 164 21.30 -21.05 15.13
C HIS A 164 20.97 -21.36 13.66
N PRO A 165 21.63 -22.34 13.02
CA PRO A 165 21.20 -22.85 11.72
C PRO A 165 19.82 -23.54 11.77
N MET A 166 19.03 -23.28 10.73
CA MET A 166 17.63 -23.70 10.61
C MET A 166 17.51 -25.07 9.94
N ARG A 167 16.34 -25.71 10.06
CA ARG A 167 15.99 -26.95 9.35
C ARG A 167 15.31 -26.64 8.02
N LEU A 168 15.74 -27.30 6.93
CA LEU A 168 15.04 -27.23 5.66
C LEU A 168 13.85 -28.21 5.61
N ARG A 169 12.68 -27.70 5.25
CA ARG A 169 11.50 -28.46 4.84
C ARG A 169 11.54 -28.65 3.34
N HIS A 170 12.17 -29.75 2.92
CA HIS A 170 12.50 -30.02 1.52
C HIS A 170 11.32 -29.90 0.54
N ASP A 171 10.12 -30.33 0.94
CA ASP A 171 8.95 -30.33 0.06
C ASP A 171 8.57 -28.91 -0.41
N ALA A 172 8.68 -27.90 0.47
CA ALA A 172 8.30 -26.52 0.17
C ALA A 172 9.50 -25.56 0.02
N GLY A 173 10.73 -26.01 0.27
CA GLY A 173 11.91 -25.14 0.24
C GLY A 173 11.93 -24.08 1.34
N VAL A 174 11.26 -24.34 2.46
CA VAL A 174 11.14 -23.43 3.61
C VAL A 174 12.05 -23.87 4.74
N TRP A 175 12.80 -22.93 5.29
CA TRP A 175 13.63 -23.13 6.48
C TRP A 175 12.84 -22.77 7.72
N GLU A 176 12.92 -23.55 8.80
CA GLU A 176 12.29 -23.24 10.09
C GLU A 176 13.22 -23.47 11.28
N LEU A 177 13.03 -22.70 12.35
CA LEU A 177 13.67 -22.92 13.65
C LEU A 177 12.84 -22.27 14.76
N PHE A 178 12.55 -23.03 15.81
CA PHE A 178 12.01 -22.47 17.05
C PHE A 178 13.16 -22.12 18.00
N LEU A 179 13.23 -20.86 18.41
CA LEU A 179 14.21 -20.38 19.38
C LEU A 179 13.51 -20.05 20.71
N PRO A 180 13.73 -20.86 21.76
CA PRO A 180 13.11 -20.64 23.06
C PRO A 180 13.69 -19.39 23.74
N GLY A 181 12.87 -18.73 24.57
CA GLY A 181 13.24 -17.55 25.35
C GLY A 181 13.28 -16.24 24.56
N LEU A 182 13.04 -16.26 23.25
CA LEU A 182 12.88 -15.04 22.45
C LEU A 182 11.42 -14.55 22.48
N GLY A 183 11.21 -13.28 22.19
CA GLY A 183 9.88 -12.65 22.25
C GLY A 183 9.81 -11.27 21.61
N HIS A 184 8.86 -10.45 22.06
CA HIS A 184 8.60 -9.11 21.54
C HIS A 184 9.87 -8.30 21.32
N SER A 185 9.93 -7.51 20.24
CA SER A 185 11.05 -6.62 19.93
C SER A 185 12.39 -7.29 19.66
N THR A 186 12.48 -8.63 19.64
CA THR A 186 13.72 -9.32 19.25
C THR A 186 14.13 -8.87 17.84
N ILE A 187 15.36 -8.35 17.73
CA ILE A 187 15.95 -7.87 16.48
C ILE A 187 16.66 -9.05 15.82
N TYR A 188 16.34 -9.31 14.55
CA TYR A 188 16.89 -10.44 13.82
C TYR A 188 17.02 -10.19 12.31
N LYS A 189 17.83 -11.05 11.68
CA LYS A 189 17.97 -11.24 10.23
C LYS A 189 18.20 -12.71 9.91
N TYR A 190 18.16 -13.03 8.63
CA TYR A 190 18.64 -14.32 8.12
C TYR A 190 20.06 -14.19 7.56
N GLU A 191 20.96 -15.04 8.03
CA GLU A 191 22.25 -15.32 7.40
C GLU A 191 22.07 -16.48 6.44
N ILE A 192 22.38 -16.28 5.16
CA ILE A 192 22.15 -17.25 4.10
C ILE A 192 23.48 -17.60 3.43
N VAL A 193 23.77 -18.89 3.34
CA VAL A 193 24.85 -19.43 2.52
C VAL A 193 24.22 -20.00 1.25
N ALA A 194 24.54 -19.38 0.13
CA ALA A 194 24.15 -19.86 -1.20
C ALA A 194 25.01 -21.06 -1.64
N ARG A 195 24.61 -21.68 -2.75
CA ARG A 195 25.35 -22.79 -3.35
C ARG A 195 26.83 -22.49 -3.57
N GLY A 196 27.68 -23.46 -3.29
CA GLY A 196 29.14 -23.32 -3.37
C GLY A 196 29.76 -22.61 -2.16
N GLY A 197 29.04 -22.52 -1.03
CA GLY A 197 29.53 -21.90 0.20
C GLY A 197 29.61 -20.37 0.17
N VAL A 198 28.89 -19.70 -0.74
CA VAL A 198 28.92 -18.24 -0.87
C VAL A 198 28.06 -17.60 0.21
N MET A 199 28.68 -16.84 1.12
CA MET A 199 27.95 -16.06 2.12
C MET A 199 27.28 -14.85 1.47
N LEU A 200 25.96 -14.73 1.65
CA LEU A 200 25.18 -13.59 1.16
C LEU A 200 25.16 -12.46 2.20
N PRO A 201 24.81 -11.22 1.78
CA PRO A 201 24.46 -10.16 2.71
C PRO A 201 23.31 -10.59 3.63
N LEU A 202 23.33 -10.15 4.89
CA LEU A 202 22.26 -10.45 5.84
C LEU A 202 20.92 -9.92 5.33
N LYS A 203 19.92 -10.81 5.28
CA LYS A 203 18.59 -10.53 4.75
C LYS A 203 17.62 -10.12 5.85
N ALA A 204 16.86 -9.06 5.59
CA ALA A 204 15.62 -8.80 6.32
C ALA A 204 14.60 -9.91 6.01
N ASP A 205 13.67 -10.14 6.92
CA ASP A 205 12.61 -11.11 6.74
C ASP A 205 11.60 -10.65 5.68
N PRO A 206 11.40 -11.38 4.56
CA PRO A 206 10.41 -11.06 3.53
C PRO A 206 8.97 -10.93 4.06
N CYS A 207 8.66 -11.65 5.14
CA CYS A 207 7.38 -11.67 5.84
C CYS A 207 7.49 -11.05 7.26
N GLY A 208 8.53 -10.25 7.51
CA GLY A 208 8.68 -9.52 8.75
C GLY A 208 7.54 -8.52 8.95
N THR A 209 6.91 -8.54 10.13
CA THR A 209 5.75 -7.69 10.47
C THR A 209 6.13 -6.39 11.18
N TRP A 210 7.41 -6.23 11.52
CA TRP A 210 7.99 -5.00 12.04
C TRP A 210 9.48 -4.92 11.71
N ALA A 211 10.02 -3.71 11.71
CA ALA A 211 11.41 -3.44 11.34
C ALA A 211 12.06 -2.41 12.27
N GLU A 212 13.39 -2.40 12.32
CA GLU A 212 14.13 -1.27 12.85
C GLU A 212 13.95 -0.03 11.96
N ARG A 213 13.99 1.16 12.58
CA ARG A 213 13.91 2.42 11.86
C ARG A 213 15.08 2.59 10.89
N SER A 214 14.78 2.87 9.61
CA SER A 214 15.78 3.23 8.59
C SER A 214 16.75 4.29 9.12
N PRO A 215 18.08 4.19 8.85
CA PRO A 215 18.74 3.30 7.87
C PRO A 215 19.09 1.90 8.39
N LYS A 216 18.65 1.52 9.59
CA LYS A 216 18.78 0.14 10.05
C LYS A 216 17.85 -0.77 9.25
N THR A 217 18.20 -2.06 9.18
CA THR A 217 17.63 -2.99 8.20
C THR A 217 17.22 -4.34 8.80
N ALA A 218 17.31 -4.51 10.12
CA ALA A 218 16.89 -5.75 10.77
C ALA A 218 15.37 -5.77 10.96
N SER A 219 14.81 -6.97 10.86
CA SER A 219 13.43 -7.23 11.22
C SER A 219 13.28 -7.29 12.73
N LYS A 220 12.08 -7.01 13.24
CA LYS A 220 11.75 -7.09 14.65
C LYS A 220 10.57 -8.02 14.86
N VAL A 221 10.64 -8.87 15.88
CA VAL A 221 9.51 -9.72 16.26
C VAL A 221 8.39 -8.84 16.84
N TRP A 222 7.23 -8.86 16.21
CA TRP A 222 6.02 -8.29 16.78
C TRP A 222 5.24 -9.37 17.53
N SER A 223 5.28 -9.33 18.86
CA SER A 223 4.48 -10.21 19.72
C SER A 223 3.54 -9.39 20.58
N GLN A 224 2.33 -9.16 20.10
CA GLN A 224 1.24 -8.63 20.89
C GLN A 224 0.05 -9.58 20.79
N PRO A 225 -0.84 -9.62 21.80
CA PRO A 225 -2.13 -10.27 21.65
C PRO A 225 -2.83 -9.78 20.39
N LYS A 226 -3.70 -10.62 19.81
CA LYS A 226 -4.51 -10.21 18.65
C LYS A 226 -5.21 -8.89 18.98
N TRP A 227 -5.02 -7.89 18.12
CA TRP A 227 -5.61 -6.57 18.29
C TRP A 227 -7.14 -6.69 18.39
N GLN A 228 -7.71 -5.98 19.37
CA GLN A 228 -9.15 -5.95 19.60
C GLN A 228 -9.72 -4.68 18.98
N TRP A 229 -10.17 -4.80 17.73
CA TRP A 229 -10.79 -3.70 17.00
C TRP A 229 -12.13 -3.26 17.61
N SER A 230 -12.42 -1.97 17.49
CA SER A 230 -13.67 -1.33 17.88
C SER A 230 -14.41 -0.69 16.69
N ASP A 231 -14.17 -1.19 15.48
CA ASP A 231 -14.72 -0.72 14.20
C ASP A 231 -15.72 -1.70 13.57
N ALA A 232 -16.28 -2.63 14.35
CA ALA A 232 -17.13 -3.70 13.82
C ALA A 232 -18.34 -3.18 13.02
N ASP A 233 -18.91 -2.03 13.41
CA ASP A 233 -20.01 -1.38 12.68
C ASP A 233 -19.57 -0.87 11.31
N TRP A 234 -18.35 -0.32 11.21
CA TRP A 234 -17.74 0.08 9.93
C TRP A 234 -17.54 -1.15 9.04
N MET A 235 -16.88 -2.18 9.56
CA MET A 235 -16.56 -3.39 8.77
C MET A 235 -17.82 -4.10 8.24
N GLN A 236 -18.91 -4.10 9.00
CA GLN A 236 -20.21 -4.63 8.54
C GLN A 236 -20.86 -3.78 7.43
N ASN A 237 -20.59 -2.48 7.40
CA ASN A 237 -21.18 -1.54 6.44
C ASN A 237 -20.21 -1.09 5.34
N ARG A 238 -18.94 -1.54 5.35
CA ARG A 238 -17.87 -1.13 4.44
C ARG A 238 -18.29 -1.09 2.97
N GLN A 239 -19.02 -2.11 2.52
CA GLN A 239 -19.53 -2.16 1.15
C GLN A 239 -20.37 -0.93 0.78
N ARG A 240 -21.19 -0.40 1.70
CA ARG A 240 -22.02 0.79 1.45
C ARG A 240 -21.18 2.06 1.29
N HIS A 241 -19.98 2.12 1.84
CA HIS A 241 -19.08 3.26 1.70
C HIS A 241 -18.26 3.19 0.41
N ASN A 242 -17.92 1.97 -0.01
CA ASN A 242 -17.06 1.68 -1.14
C ASN A 242 -17.78 1.37 -2.46
N ASP A 243 -19.11 1.22 -2.45
CA ASP A 243 -19.87 0.89 -3.65
C ASP A 243 -19.65 1.95 -4.75
N ARG A 244 -19.63 1.52 -6.01
CA ARG A 244 -19.60 2.43 -7.16
C ARG A 244 -20.78 3.41 -7.20
N TYR A 245 -21.88 3.08 -6.52
CA TYR A 245 -23.06 3.93 -6.35
C TYR A 245 -22.97 4.89 -5.15
N SER A 246 -21.87 4.87 -4.39
CA SER A 246 -21.65 5.70 -3.20
C SER A 246 -20.76 6.91 -3.49
N PRO A 247 -20.84 7.98 -2.67
CA PRO A 247 -19.93 9.11 -2.81
C PRO A 247 -18.53 8.68 -2.35
N VAL A 248 -17.58 8.64 -3.29
CA VAL A 248 -16.16 8.44 -2.99
C VAL A 248 -15.39 9.71 -3.39
N SER A 249 -14.91 10.40 -2.36
CA SER A 249 -14.00 11.56 -2.41
C SER A 249 -12.82 11.28 -1.48
N ILE A 250 -11.63 11.21 -2.08
CA ILE A 250 -10.39 10.70 -1.51
C ILE A 250 -9.43 11.87 -1.25
N TYR A 251 -8.91 11.94 -0.03
CA TYR A 251 -7.77 12.80 0.31
C TYR A 251 -6.49 11.97 0.28
N GLU A 252 -5.64 12.20 -0.73
CA GLU A 252 -4.38 11.48 -0.88
C GLU A 252 -3.29 12.12 0.00
N VAL A 253 -2.57 11.32 0.77
CA VAL A 253 -1.68 11.78 1.85
C VAL A 253 -0.38 10.99 1.88
N HIS A 254 0.75 11.70 1.88
CA HIS A 254 2.03 11.16 2.32
C HIS A 254 2.25 11.46 3.81
N LEU A 255 2.18 10.42 4.65
CA LEU A 255 2.23 10.52 6.11
C LEU A 255 3.46 11.28 6.63
N GLY A 256 4.62 11.10 5.99
CA GLY A 256 5.88 11.71 6.42
C GLY A 256 6.00 13.22 6.21
N SER A 257 5.13 13.82 5.39
CA SER A 257 5.25 15.22 4.97
C SER A 257 3.95 16.02 5.08
N TRP A 258 2.83 15.38 5.44
CA TRP A 258 1.56 16.10 5.65
C TRP A 258 1.72 17.18 6.72
N ARG A 259 2.19 16.79 7.90
CA ARG A 259 2.53 17.71 8.98
C ARG A 259 3.76 17.19 9.73
N ARG A 260 4.57 18.13 10.20
CA ARG A 260 5.76 17.86 11.02
C ARG A 260 5.71 18.69 12.29
N ASN A 261 6.27 18.16 13.37
CA ASN A 261 6.25 18.82 14.68
C ASN A 261 7.45 19.78 14.83
N PRO A 262 7.27 21.11 14.73
CA PRO A 262 8.39 22.06 14.85
C PRO A 262 8.97 22.10 16.27
N GLY A 263 8.20 21.73 17.29
CA GLY A 263 8.65 21.65 18.69
C GLY A 263 9.53 20.43 18.98
N ASP A 264 9.58 19.45 18.07
CA ASP A 264 10.36 18.23 18.21
C ASP A 264 11.22 17.98 16.95
N GLY A 265 12.12 18.92 16.68
CA GLY A 265 13.13 18.78 15.62
C GLY A 265 12.57 18.66 14.21
N ASN A 266 11.34 19.14 13.97
CA ASN A 266 10.64 19.04 12.69
C ASN A 266 10.49 17.59 12.20
N ARG A 267 10.33 16.64 13.13
CA ARG A 267 10.05 15.24 12.79
C ARG A 267 8.65 15.10 12.18
N PRO A 268 8.41 14.08 11.34
CA PRO A 268 7.05 13.67 10.99
C PRO A 268 6.21 13.35 12.23
N LEU A 269 4.90 13.54 12.12
CA LEU A 269 3.96 13.06 13.12
C LEU A 269 4.04 11.53 13.23
N THR A 270 3.80 11.03 14.44
CA THR A 270 3.59 9.62 14.72
C THR A 270 2.20 9.17 14.27
N TYR A 271 1.97 7.86 14.13
CA TYR A 271 0.63 7.35 13.81
C TYR A 271 -0.43 7.79 14.83
N LEU A 272 -0.07 7.86 16.12
CA LEU A 272 -0.98 8.32 17.18
C LEU A 272 -1.31 9.81 17.05
N GLU A 273 -0.33 10.67 16.78
CA GLU A 273 -0.58 12.10 16.54
C GLU A 273 -1.43 12.32 15.28
N MET A 274 -1.22 11.52 14.23
CA MET A 274 -2.07 11.56 13.03
C MET A 274 -3.49 11.06 13.31
N ALA A 275 -3.65 10.08 14.21
CA ALA A 275 -4.96 9.55 14.60
C ALA A 275 -5.85 10.61 15.25
N ASP A 276 -5.26 11.67 15.81
CA ASP A 276 -5.96 12.86 16.28
C ASP A 276 -6.03 13.92 15.17
N GLU A 277 -4.89 14.43 14.71
CA GLU A 277 -4.84 15.64 13.87
C GLU A 277 -5.32 15.42 12.43
N LEU A 278 -4.91 14.32 11.79
CA LEU A 278 -5.29 14.04 10.39
C LEU A 278 -6.76 13.64 10.31
N VAL A 279 -7.22 12.83 11.26
CA VAL A 279 -8.62 12.36 11.29
C VAL A 279 -9.58 13.53 11.44
N ASP A 280 -9.33 14.44 12.38
CA ASP A 280 -10.17 15.64 12.54
C ASP A 280 -10.16 16.52 11.30
N TYR A 281 -9.00 16.72 10.68
CA TYR A 281 -8.87 17.51 9.46
C TYR A 281 -9.67 16.93 8.29
N VAL A 282 -9.55 15.63 8.04
CA VAL A 282 -10.24 14.94 6.93
C VAL A 282 -11.76 15.00 7.12
N VAL A 283 -12.24 14.83 8.36
CA VAL A 283 -13.66 14.94 8.69
C VAL A 283 -14.17 16.37 8.51
N GLU A 284 -13.43 17.38 8.96
CA GLU A 284 -13.79 18.79 8.79
C GLU A 284 -13.92 19.16 7.30
N MET A 285 -12.96 18.70 6.48
CA MET A 285 -12.94 18.88 5.03
C MET A 285 -14.00 18.02 4.31
N GLY A 286 -14.68 17.12 5.01
CA GLY A 286 -15.82 16.37 4.49
C GLY A 286 -15.49 15.25 3.51
N PHE A 287 -14.21 14.89 3.35
CA PHE A 287 -13.80 13.73 2.56
C PHE A 287 -14.44 12.44 3.10
N THR A 288 -14.48 11.41 2.26
CA THR A 288 -15.06 10.10 2.61
C THR A 288 -13.99 9.04 2.83
N HIS A 289 -12.82 9.24 2.24
CA HIS A 289 -11.71 8.31 2.26
C HIS A 289 -10.41 9.09 2.38
N VAL A 290 -9.40 8.44 2.96
CA VAL A 290 -8.00 8.79 2.80
C VAL A 290 -7.33 7.74 1.91
N GLU A 291 -6.38 8.17 1.08
CA GLU A 291 -5.46 7.27 0.38
C GLU A 291 -4.05 7.57 0.85
N PHE A 292 -3.39 6.60 1.48
CA PHE A 292 -2.01 6.76 1.91
C PHE A 292 -1.07 6.32 0.80
N LEU A 293 -0.09 7.17 0.48
CA LEU A 293 1.12 6.74 -0.22
C LEU A 293 1.75 5.55 0.53
N PRO A 294 2.58 4.72 -0.14
CA PRO A 294 2.90 3.39 0.35
C PRO A 294 3.40 3.38 1.80
N VAL A 295 2.66 2.68 2.66
CA VAL A 295 2.94 2.58 4.09
C VAL A 295 3.90 1.44 4.44
N HIS A 296 4.27 0.61 3.47
CA HIS A 296 5.21 -0.50 3.63
C HIS A 296 6.58 -0.02 4.11
N GLU A 297 7.33 -0.87 4.81
CA GLU A 297 8.70 -0.53 5.19
C GLU A 297 9.59 -0.40 3.94
N HIS A 298 10.27 0.73 3.85
CA HIS A 298 11.11 1.12 2.72
C HIS A 298 12.40 1.80 3.22
N PRO A 299 13.55 1.60 2.57
CA PRO A 299 14.83 2.09 3.10
C PRO A 299 15.00 3.59 2.89
N PHE A 300 14.53 4.14 1.77
CA PHE A 300 14.80 5.51 1.35
C PHE A 300 13.54 6.38 1.31
N GLY A 301 13.49 7.46 2.10
CA GLY A 301 12.32 8.34 2.16
C GLY A 301 12.02 9.08 0.84
N GLY A 302 13.04 9.34 0.02
CA GLY A 302 12.87 9.99 -1.29
C GLY A 302 12.22 9.11 -2.35
N SER A 303 12.00 7.81 -2.09
CA SER A 303 11.16 6.97 -2.94
C SER A 303 9.66 7.16 -2.66
N TRP A 304 9.31 7.96 -1.66
CA TRP A 304 7.94 8.22 -1.18
C TRP A 304 7.18 6.96 -0.73
N GLY A 305 7.90 5.85 -0.50
CA GLY A 305 7.34 4.53 -0.20
C GLY A 305 7.33 3.54 -1.37
N TYR A 306 7.46 3.99 -2.62
CA TYR A 306 7.34 3.16 -3.84
C TYR A 306 8.49 2.17 -4.09
N GLN A 307 9.46 2.05 -3.17
CA GLN A 307 10.54 1.08 -3.23
C GLN A 307 10.63 0.30 -1.91
N PRO A 308 9.63 -0.55 -1.61
CA PRO A 308 9.57 -1.26 -0.34
C PRO A 308 10.56 -2.42 -0.26
N VAL A 309 11.02 -2.70 0.96
CA VAL A 309 11.81 -3.89 1.30
C VAL A 309 11.09 -4.81 2.30
N GLY A 310 10.04 -4.31 2.96
CA GLY A 310 9.21 -5.08 3.90
C GLY A 310 7.72 -4.86 3.64
N LEU A 311 7.13 -5.64 2.72
CA LEU A 311 5.72 -5.51 2.32
C LEU A 311 4.72 -5.86 3.44
N PHE A 312 5.14 -6.62 4.44
CA PHE A 312 4.29 -7.05 5.57
C PHE A 312 4.45 -6.18 6.82
N ALA A 313 5.21 -5.08 6.76
CA ALA A 313 5.40 -4.19 7.89
C ALA A 313 4.95 -2.77 7.54
N PRO A 314 4.10 -2.11 8.36
CA PRO A 314 3.97 -0.66 8.27
C PRO A 314 5.31 -0.03 8.66
N THR A 315 5.69 1.05 7.98
CA THR A 315 7.00 1.66 8.21
C THR A 315 7.15 2.10 9.67
N SER A 316 8.28 1.75 10.26
CA SER A 316 8.66 2.06 11.63
C SER A 316 8.98 3.55 11.85
N ARG A 317 8.97 4.37 10.79
CA ARG A 317 9.23 5.82 10.84
C ARG A 317 8.27 6.57 11.77
N TYR A 318 7.02 6.11 11.87
CA TYR A 318 5.94 6.84 12.56
C TYR A 318 5.42 6.11 13.80
N GLY A 319 5.90 4.90 14.11
CA GLY A 319 5.48 4.15 15.29
C GLY A 319 5.52 2.63 15.08
N SER A 320 4.78 1.94 15.92
CA SER A 320 4.60 0.49 15.87
C SER A 320 3.43 0.09 14.96
N PRO A 321 3.31 -1.21 14.61
CA PRO A 321 2.13 -1.74 13.92
C PRO A 321 0.81 -1.44 14.64
N ASP A 322 0.78 -1.50 15.97
CA ASP A 322 -0.44 -1.19 16.74
C ASP A 322 -0.78 0.31 16.70
N ASP A 323 0.21 1.20 16.68
CA ASP A 323 -0.05 2.63 16.50
C ASP A 323 -0.69 2.91 15.12
N PHE A 324 -0.28 2.15 14.09
CA PHE A 324 -0.94 2.22 12.78
C PHE A 324 -2.38 1.69 12.85
N ARG A 325 -2.66 0.60 13.58
CA ARG A 325 -4.04 0.12 13.81
C ARG A 325 -4.91 1.18 14.50
N VAL A 326 -4.36 1.91 15.46
CA VAL A 326 -5.08 3.03 16.12
C VAL A 326 -5.46 4.11 15.11
N LEU A 327 -4.58 4.48 14.17
CA LEU A 327 -4.90 5.44 13.11
C LEU A 327 -6.08 4.95 12.25
N ILE A 328 -6.03 3.68 11.79
CA ILE A 328 -7.11 3.09 10.99
C ILE A 328 -8.43 3.06 11.77
N GLU A 329 -8.38 2.59 13.02
CA GLU A 329 -9.56 2.49 13.87
C GLU A 329 -10.22 3.86 14.10
N ARG A 330 -9.41 4.91 14.31
CA ARG A 330 -9.92 6.28 14.47
C ARG A 330 -10.57 6.82 13.20
N LEU A 331 -10.03 6.49 12.02
CA LEU A 331 -10.65 6.83 10.74
C LEU A 331 -12.02 6.14 10.60
N HIS A 332 -12.10 4.84 10.88
CA HIS A 332 -13.35 4.07 10.80
C HIS A 332 -14.41 4.58 11.79
N GLN A 333 -14.02 4.86 13.04
CA GLN A 333 -14.91 5.45 14.06
C GLN A 333 -15.49 6.81 13.64
N ARG A 334 -14.83 7.48 12.70
CA ARG A 334 -15.25 8.77 12.13
C ARG A 334 -15.85 8.65 10.73
N GLY A 335 -16.10 7.43 10.28
CA GLY A 335 -16.77 7.14 9.02
C GLY A 335 -15.91 7.45 7.78
N ILE A 336 -14.59 7.35 7.92
CA ILE A 336 -13.61 7.58 6.85
C ILE A 336 -12.98 6.25 6.46
N GLY A 337 -13.05 5.90 5.18
CA GLY A 337 -12.39 4.71 4.66
C GLY A 337 -10.91 4.91 4.38
N VAL A 338 -10.12 3.84 4.41
CA VAL A 338 -8.68 3.86 4.21
C VAL A 338 -8.26 3.06 2.99
N ILE A 339 -7.66 3.73 2.02
CA ILE A 339 -6.99 3.11 0.89
C ILE A 339 -5.48 3.22 1.12
N ILE A 340 -4.71 2.21 0.74
CA ILE A 340 -3.26 2.30 0.69
C ILE A 340 -2.76 2.09 -0.74
N ASP A 341 -1.75 2.84 -1.14
CA ASP A 341 -0.92 2.50 -2.28
C ASP A 341 -0.18 1.20 -1.99
N TRP A 342 -0.47 0.19 -2.80
CA TRP A 342 0.06 -1.15 -2.68
C TRP A 342 1.05 -1.43 -3.82
N VAL A 343 2.32 -1.59 -3.45
CA VAL A 343 3.42 -1.67 -4.42
C VAL A 343 3.69 -3.12 -4.79
N SER A 344 3.04 -3.58 -5.85
CA SER A 344 3.17 -4.96 -6.38
C SER A 344 3.90 -5.06 -7.72
N ALA A 345 4.23 -3.92 -8.35
CA ALA A 345 4.88 -3.88 -9.65
C ALA A 345 6.37 -4.24 -9.59
N HIS A 346 7.09 -3.74 -8.58
CA HIS A 346 8.55 -3.90 -8.48
C HIS A 346 9.06 -3.75 -7.04
N PHE A 347 10.35 -4.00 -6.84
CA PHE A 347 11.07 -3.81 -5.57
C PHE A 347 12.52 -3.36 -5.83
N PRO A 348 13.21 -2.70 -4.89
CA PRO A 348 14.57 -2.21 -5.12
C PRO A 348 15.62 -3.32 -5.01
N SER A 349 16.83 -3.04 -5.50
CA SER A 349 17.96 -3.98 -5.50
C SER A 349 18.78 -3.97 -4.19
N ASP A 350 18.26 -3.36 -3.13
CA ASP A 350 18.88 -3.31 -1.82
C ASP A 350 19.36 -4.69 -1.32
N PRO A 351 20.64 -4.86 -0.96
CA PRO A 351 21.19 -6.17 -0.60
C PRO A 351 20.49 -6.88 0.57
N HIS A 352 19.90 -6.12 1.48
CA HIS A 352 19.17 -6.66 2.63
C HIS A 352 17.73 -7.09 2.28
N GLY A 353 17.19 -6.66 1.13
CA GLY A 353 15.86 -7.01 0.65
C GLY A 353 15.84 -8.29 -0.20
N LEU A 354 14.86 -8.37 -1.11
CA LEU A 354 14.53 -9.59 -1.87
C LEU A 354 15.50 -9.93 -3.02
N HIS A 355 16.38 -9.00 -3.42
CA HIS A 355 17.30 -9.25 -4.54
C HIS A 355 18.21 -10.45 -4.29
N TRP A 356 18.27 -11.39 -5.25
CA TRP A 356 19.16 -12.54 -5.22
C TRP A 356 19.09 -13.33 -3.89
N PHE A 357 17.87 -13.47 -3.37
CA PHE A 357 17.60 -13.76 -1.96
C PHE A 357 18.34 -14.99 -1.40
N ASP A 358 18.27 -16.11 -2.13
CA ASP A 358 18.85 -17.40 -1.74
C ASP A 358 20.09 -17.80 -2.56
N GLY A 359 20.67 -16.84 -3.26
CA GLY A 359 21.76 -17.08 -4.21
C GLY A 359 21.29 -17.35 -5.63
N THR A 360 20.00 -17.12 -5.92
CA THR A 360 19.39 -17.17 -7.25
C THR A 360 18.41 -16.00 -7.44
N HIS A 361 17.97 -15.77 -8.69
CA HIS A 361 16.84 -14.87 -8.96
C HIS A 361 15.54 -15.55 -8.48
N LEU A 362 15.25 -15.35 -7.18
CA LEU A 362 14.18 -16.03 -6.47
C LEU A 362 12.84 -15.31 -6.66
N TYR A 363 12.80 -14.05 -6.23
CA TYR A 363 11.63 -13.17 -6.31
C TYR A 363 11.56 -12.44 -7.65
N GLU A 364 12.70 -12.02 -8.19
CA GLU A 364 12.82 -11.42 -9.51
C GLU A 364 12.97 -12.47 -10.62
N HIS A 365 12.64 -12.08 -11.85
CA HIS A 365 12.88 -12.95 -13.01
C HIS A 365 14.37 -12.98 -13.40
N GLN A 366 14.89 -14.16 -13.77
CA GLN A 366 16.31 -14.32 -14.10
C GLN A 366 16.76 -13.58 -15.37
N ASP A 367 15.91 -13.55 -16.39
CA ASP A 367 16.16 -12.73 -17.57
C ASP A 367 15.92 -11.25 -17.24
N PRO A 368 16.93 -10.36 -17.33
CA PRO A 368 16.78 -8.95 -16.99
C PRO A 368 15.82 -8.20 -17.94
N ARG A 369 15.55 -8.74 -19.14
CA ARG A 369 14.52 -8.20 -20.05
C ARG A 369 13.10 -8.47 -19.57
N LEU A 370 12.94 -9.28 -18.52
CA LEU A 370 11.66 -9.54 -17.86
C LEU A 370 11.70 -9.15 -16.37
N GLY A 371 12.89 -9.13 -15.77
CA GLY A 371 13.09 -8.94 -14.33
C GLY A 371 13.57 -7.55 -13.89
N VAL A 372 13.75 -6.58 -14.79
CA VAL A 372 14.30 -5.25 -14.43
C VAL A 372 13.55 -4.11 -15.14
N HIS A 373 13.18 -3.08 -14.38
CA HIS A 373 12.87 -1.76 -14.90
C HIS A 373 14.15 -0.92 -14.98
N ARG A 374 14.66 -0.68 -16.19
CA ARG A 374 15.97 -0.05 -16.39
C ARG A 374 16.00 1.40 -15.98
N ASP A 375 14.98 2.17 -16.35
CA ASP A 375 14.90 3.59 -16.05
C ASP A 375 14.73 3.86 -14.54
N TRP A 376 14.18 2.90 -13.80
CA TRP A 376 13.98 2.99 -12.34
C TRP A 376 15.09 2.32 -11.53
N ASN A 377 15.90 1.49 -12.18
CA ASN A 377 16.89 0.62 -11.54
C ASN A 377 16.28 -0.27 -10.43
N THR A 378 15.09 -0.81 -10.69
CA THR A 378 14.35 -1.72 -9.79
C THR A 378 14.10 -3.08 -10.44
N LEU A 379 13.76 -4.06 -9.61
CA LEU A 379 13.54 -5.46 -9.99
C LEU A 379 12.04 -5.76 -10.07
N ILE A 380 11.65 -6.54 -11.08
CA ILE A 380 10.26 -6.93 -11.34
C ILE A 380 10.04 -8.32 -10.72
N TYR A 381 8.94 -8.46 -9.97
CA TYR A 381 8.54 -9.76 -9.43
C TYR A 381 8.30 -10.78 -10.55
N ASN A 382 8.75 -12.02 -10.34
CA ASN A 382 8.47 -13.12 -11.24
C ASN A 382 7.05 -13.63 -11.02
N PHE A 383 6.07 -12.95 -11.62
CA PHE A 383 4.63 -13.28 -11.49
C PHE A 383 4.30 -14.70 -11.96
N GLY A 384 5.12 -15.29 -12.84
CA GLY A 384 4.95 -16.67 -13.31
C GLY A 384 5.38 -17.73 -12.30
N ARG A 385 6.03 -17.34 -11.20
CA ARG A 385 6.46 -18.25 -10.15
C ARG A 385 5.40 -18.37 -9.06
N THR A 386 4.93 -19.59 -8.85
CA THR A 386 3.84 -19.94 -7.91
C THR A 386 4.00 -19.33 -6.52
N GLU A 387 5.18 -19.43 -5.92
CA GLU A 387 5.41 -18.93 -4.56
C GLU A 387 5.48 -17.40 -4.50
N VAL A 388 5.96 -16.75 -5.56
CA VAL A 388 6.02 -15.27 -5.68
C VAL A 388 4.61 -14.71 -5.88
N MET A 389 3.81 -15.35 -6.74
CA MET A 389 2.39 -15.00 -6.89
C MET A 389 1.63 -15.17 -5.57
N ASN A 390 1.87 -16.26 -4.83
CA ASN A 390 1.26 -16.49 -3.52
C ASN A 390 1.72 -15.46 -2.48
N TYR A 391 3.02 -15.10 -2.46
CA TYR A 391 3.59 -14.04 -1.62
C TYR A 391 2.85 -12.71 -1.80
N LEU A 392 2.67 -12.26 -3.05
CA LEU A 392 1.98 -11.01 -3.35
C LEU A 392 0.47 -11.09 -3.07
N CYS A 393 -0.19 -12.19 -3.44
CA CYS A 393 -1.63 -12.36 -3.16
C CYS A 393 -1.93 -12.37 -1.66
N ALA A 394 -1.13 -13.08 -0.87
CA ALA A 394 -1.27 -13.09 0.58
C ALA A 394 -0.92 -11.73 1.20
N ASN A 395 -0.02 -10.96 0.60
CA ASN A 395 0.26 -9.59 1.05
C ASN A 395 -0.92 -8.64 0.82
N ALA A 396 -1.61 -8.74 -0.31
CA ALA A 396 -2.83 -7.97 -0.53
C ALA A 396 -3.89 -8.27 0.54
N LEU A 397 -4.09 -9.56 0.86
CA LEU A 397 -5.02 -9.98 1.93
C LEU A 397 -4.55 -9.57 3.32
N TYR A 398 -3.24 -9.57 3.58
CA TYR A 398 -2.65 -9.18 4.86
C TYR A 398 -3.09 -7.80 5.32
N TRP A 399 -3.05 -6.79 4.44
CA TRP A 399 -3.45 -5.43 4.80
C TRP A 399 -4.95 -5.32 5.11
N LEU A 400 -5.78 -6.06 4.39
CA LEU A 400 -7.22 -6.12 4.60
C LEU A 400 -7.59 -6.86 5.90
N GLU A 401 -6.87 -7.95 6.23
CA GLU A 401 -7.13 -8.78 7.43
C GLU A 401 -6.52 -8.19 8.71
N GLU A 402 -5.24 -7.80 8.68
CA GLU A 402 -4.47 -7.47 9.88
C GLU A 402 -4.52 -5.98 10.25
N PHE A 403 -4.88 -5.13 9.28
CA PHE A 403 -4.96 -3.67 9.44
C PHE A 403 -6.31 -3.08 9.04
N HIS A 404 -7.27 -3.90 8.61
CA HIS A 404 -8.62 -3.47 8.23
C HIS A 404 -8.68 -2.38 7.14
N VAL A 405 -7.65 -2.24 6.29
CA VAL A 405 -7.74 -1.25 5.19
C VAL A 405 -8.93 -1.57 4.28
N ASP A 406 -9.53 -0.55 3.68
CA ASP A 406 -10.75 -0.66 2.87
C ASP A 406 -10.47 -0.82 1.38
N GLY A 407 -9.26 -0.48 0.94
CA GLY A 407 -8.87 -0.69 -0.44
C GLY A 407 -7.37 -0.63 -0.70
N LEU A 408 -7.02 -1.11 -1.89
CA LEU A 408 -5.65 -1.14 -2.40
C LEU A 408 -5.60 -0.40 -3.74
N ARG A 409 -4.76 0.63 -3.85
CA ARG A 409 -4.46 1.26 -5.14
C ARG A 409 -3.13 0.75 -5.67
N VAL A 410 -3.11 0.29 -6.92
CA VAL A 410 -1.90 -0.23 -7.59
C VAL A 410 -1.39 0.82 -8.56
N ASP A 411 -0.20 1.32 -8.28
CA ASP A 411 0.56 2.24 -9.13
C ASP A 411 1.14 1.54 -10.35
N ALA A 412 1.29 2.30 -11.44
CA ALA A 412 1.99 1.93 -12.65
C ALA A 412 1.61 0.54 -13.18
N VAL A 413 0.32 0.22 -13.25
CA VAL A 413 -0.16 -1.09 -13.74
C VAL A 413 0.33 -1.37 -15.17
N ALA A 414 0.51 -0.32 -15.98
CA ALA A 414 1.13 -0.43 -17.29
C ALA A 414 2.55 -1.04 -17.24
N SER A 415 3.35 -0.74 -16.21
CA SER A 415 4.68 -1.33 -16.02
C SER A 415 4.64 -2.85 -15.84
N MET A 416 3.51 -3.37 -15.34
CA MET A 416 3.28 -4.79 -15.16
C MET A 416 2.73 -5.44 -16.45
N LEU A 417 1.79 -4.77 -17.13
CA LEU A 417 1.05 -5.32 -18.26
C LEU A 417 1.88 -5.49 -19.53
N TYR A 418 2.94 -4.72 -19.71
CA TYR A 418 3.69 -4.68 -20.97
C TYR A 418 5.12 -5.14 -20.81
N LEU A 419 5.50 -6.11 -21.63
CA LEU A 419 6.86 -6.64 -21.76
C LEU A 419 7.82 -5.64 -22.41
N ASP A 420 7.32 -4.61 -23.07
CA ASP A 420 8.10 -3.53 -23.70
C ASP A 420 8.01 -2.19 -22.95
N TYR A 421 7.44 -2.17 -21.74
CA TYR A 421 7.35 -0.95 -20.95
C TYR A 421 8.73 -0.32 -20.70
N SER A 422 8.93 0.92 -21.16
CA SER A 422 10.19 1.67 -20.98
C SER A 422 11.40 0.89 -21.53
N ARG A 423 11.23 0.20 -22.68
CA ARG A 423 12.28 -0.56 -23.36
C ARG A 423 12.41 -0.19 -24.82
N ASP A 424 13.66 -0.16 -25.30
CA ASP A 424 13.96 0.08 -26.72
C ASP A 424 13.57 -1.13 -27.59
N PRO A 425 13.31 -0.92 -28.89
CA PRO A 425 13.12 -2.02 -29.84
C PRO A 425 14.32 -2.99 -29.84
N GLY A 426 14.03 -4.29 -29.67
CA GLY A 426 15.05 -5.35 -29.60
C GLY A 426 15.56 -5.65 -28.18
N ASP A 427 15.12 -4.88 -27.19
CA ASP A 427 15.53 -5.00 -25.78
C ASP A 427 14.49 -5.71 -24.89
N TRP A 428 13.46 -6.28 -25.50
CA TRP A 428 12.40 -7.04 -24.85
C TRP A 428 12.06 -8.31 -25.64
N LEU A 429 11.29 -9.21 -25.03
CA LEU A 429 10.84 -10.46 -25.65
C LEU A 429 9.30 -10.50 -25.74
N PRO A 430 8.73 -10.92 -26.87
CA PRO A 430 7.30 -11.14 -26.96
C PRO A 430 6.83 -12.33 -26.12
N ASN A 431 5.56 -12.30 -25.74
CA ASN A 431 4.91 -13.41 -25.07
C ASN A 431 4.78 -14.63 -26.01
N ARG A 432 4.29 -15.75 -25.47
CA ARG A 432 4.11 -17.00 -26.22
C ARG A 432 3.18 -16.91 -27.45
N PHE A 433 2.42 -15.82 -27.59
CA PHE A 433 1.53 -15.56 -28.73
C PHE A 433 2.07 -14.47 -29.67
N GLY A 434 3.25 -13.92 -29.42
CA GLY A 434 3.90 -12.92 -30.25
C GLY A 434 3.57 -11.45 -29.92
N GLY A 435 2.74 -11.20 -28.89
CA GLY A 435 2.39 -9.86 -28.43
C GLY A 435 3.30 -9.33 -27.31
N ASN A 436 3.08 -8.09 -26.88
CA ASN A 436 3.80 -7.45 -25.79
C ASN A 436 3.11 -7.55 -24.44
N GLU A 437 1.98 -8.24 -24.35
CA GLU A 437 1.24 -8.43 -23.11
C GLU A 437 1.99 -9.40 -22.17
N ASN A 438 2.22 -8.99 -20.93
CA ASN A 438 2.77 -9.83 -19.88
C ASN A 438 1.66 -10.71 -19.28
N LEU A 439 1.54 -11.93 -19.81
CA LEU A 439 0.45 -12.85 -19.47
C LEU A 439 0.46 -13.23 -17.98
N GLU A 440 1.65 -13.44 -17.42
CA GLU A 440 1.85 -13.80 -16.03
C GLU A 440 1.41 -12.66 -15.08
N ALA A 441 1.71 -11.41 -15.43
CA ALA A 441 1.23 -10.25 -14.66
C ALA A 441 -0.30 -10.09 -14.76
N ILE A 442 -0.88 -10.32 -15.95
CA ILE A 442 -2.35 -10.28 -16.15
C ILE A 442 -3.04 -11.34 -15.29
N ASP A 443 -2.51 -12.57 -15.28
CA ASP A 443 -3.05 -13.67 -14.48
C ASP A 443 -2.92 -13.37 -12.97
N PHE A 444 -1.79 -12.80 -12.54
CA PHE A 444 -1.60 -12.34 -11.17
C PHE A 444 -2.63 -11.27 -10.77
N LEU A 445 -2.81 -10.20 -11.56
CA LEU A 445 -3.75 -9.12 -11.24
C LEU A 445 -5.19 -9.63 -11.16
N ARG A 446 -5.59 -10.51 -12.09
CA ARG A 446 -6.90 -11.17 -12.06
C ARG A 446 -7.07 -12.02 -10.81
N ARG A 447 -6.07 -12.82 -10.46
CA ARG A 447 -6.09 -13.68 -9.27
C ARG A 447 -6.17 -12.87 -7.99
N MET A 448 -5.36 -11.82 -7.86
CA MET A 448 -5.35 -10.91 -6.73
C MET A 448 -6.73 -10.28 -6.53
N ASN A 449 -7.31 -9.68 -7.58
CA ASN A 449 -8.63 -9.07 -7.51
C ASN A 449 -9.71 -10.09 -7.12
N GLN A 450 -9.71 -11.28 -7.73
CA GLN A 450 -10.65 -12.34 -7.36
C GLN A 450 -10.56 -12.72 -5.88
N LEU A 451 -9.35 -12.82 -5.33
CA LEU A 451 -9.13 -13.15 -3.92
C LEU A 451 -9.59 -12.01 -3.00
N VAL A 452 -9.21 -10.76 -3.29
CA VAL A 452 -9.63 -9.60 -2.50
C VAL A 452 -11.15 -9.51 -2.41
N TYR A 453 -11.86 -9.59 -3.55
CA TYR A 453 -13.32 -9.50 -3.54
C TYR A 453 -14.02 -10.72 -2.93
N ALA A 454 -13.40 -11.90 -2.95
CA ALA A 454 -13.96 -13.12 -2.36
C ALA A 454 -13.78 -13.18 -0.84
N GLU A 455 -12.58 -12.89 -0.34
CA GLU A 455 -12.25 -12.97 1.09
C GLU A 455 -12.67 -11.71 1.84
N HIS A 456 -12.71 -10.55 1.18
CA HIS A 456 -13.03 -9.25 1.77
C HIS A 456 -14.13 -8.50 1.02
N PRO A 457 -15.40 -8.98 1.09
CA PRO A 457 -16.52 -8.26 0.50
C PRO A 457 -16.57 -6.80 0.96
N GLY A 458 -16.85 -5.91 0.01
CA GLY A 458 -16.89 -4.47 0.25
C GLY A 458 -15.53 -3.76 0.22
N ALA A 459 -14.40 -4.46 0.20
CA ALA A 459 -13.11 -3.82 -0.13
C ALA A 459 -13.07 -3.39 -1.60
N VAL A 460 -12.19 -2.45 -1.96
CA VAL A 460 -12.01 -1.98 -3.34
C VAL A 460 -10.56 -2.06 -3.79
N THR A 461 -10.37 -2.31 -5.08
CA THR A 461 -9.06 -2.16 -5.72
C THR A 461 -9.13 -1.08 -6.80
N ILE A 462 -8.08 -0.25 -6.87
CA ILE A 462 -7.98 0.88 -7.77
C ILE A 462 -6.71 0.74 -8.61
N ALA A 463 -6.79 0.95 -9.92
CA ALA A 463 -5.64 0.87 -10.81
C ALA A 463 -5.27 2.26 -11.36
N GLU A 464 -3.98 2.58 -11.37
CA GLU A 464 -3.43 3.56 -12.30
C GLU A 464 -2.86 2.83 -13.51
N GLU A 465 -3.49 3.05 -14.67
CA GLU A 465 -3.12 2.41 -15.92
C GLU A 465 -3.22 3.47 -17.03
N SER A 466 -2.08 3.77 -17.67
CA SER A 466 -1.88 4.95 -18.51
C SER A 466 -1.78 4.66 -20.02
N THR A 467 -2.03 3.42 -20.48
CA THR A 467 -1.85 2.97 -21.88
C THR A 467 -3.15 2.54 -22.58
N ALA A 468 -4.30 3.02 -22.10
CA ALA A 468 -5.62 2.70 -22.65
C ALA A 468 -5.94 1.19 -22.69
N TRP A 469 -5.37 0.39 -21.78
CA TRP A 469 -5.75 -1.02 -21.62
C TRP A 469 -7.26 -1.11 -21.35
N PRO A 470 -8.01 -1.97 -22.07
CA PRO A 470 -9.45 -2.04 -21.94
C PRO A 470 -9.87 -2.91 -20.75
N MET A 471 -11.05 -2.63 -20.19
CA MET A 471 -11.70 -3.46 -19.17
C MET A 471 -10.87 -3.62 -17.89
N VAL A 472 -10.10 -2.61 -17.51
CA VAL A 472 -9.28 -2.62 -16.28
C VAL A 472 -10.19 -2.79 -15.07
N SER A 473 -11.26 -2.01 -15.00
CA SER A 473 -12.22 -1.99 -13.89
C SER A 473 -13.51 -2.80 -14.17
N ARG A 474 -13.36 -3.89 -14.94
CA ARG A 474 -14.45 -4.82 -15.26
C ARG A 474 -14.19 -6.22 -14.67
N PRO A 475 -15.25 -7.00 -14.38
CA PRO A 475 -15.10 -8.33 -13.80
C PRO A 475 -14.23 -9.28 -14.65
N VAL A 476 -13.43 -10.11 -13.96
CA VAL A 476 -12.53 -11.08 -14.60
C VAL A 476 -13.27 -12.06 -15.52
N HIS A 477 -14.47 -12.51 -15.12
CA HIS A 477 -15.27 -13.44 -15.94
C HIS A 477 -15.80 -12.84 -17.25
N LEU A 478 -15.73 -11.52 -17.42
CA LEU A 478 -16.02 -10.81 -18.67
C LEU A 478 -14.74 -10.46 -19.47
N GLY A 479 -13.57 -10.89 -19.00
CA GLY A 479 -12.28 -10.61 -19.63
C GLY A 479 -11.51 -9.43 -19.03
N GLY A 480 -12.05 -8.75 -18.02
CA GLY A 480 -11.37 -7.62 -17.37
C GLY A 480 -10.21 -8.03 -16.45
N LEU A 481 -9.51 -7.03 -15.90
CA LEU A 481 -8.47 -7.25 -14.87
C LEU A 481 -9.04 -7.41 -13.46
N GLY A 482 -10.31 -7.03 -13.26
CA GLY A 482 -11.03 -7.23 -12.01
C GLY A 482 -10.96 -6.07 -11.03
N PHE A 483 -10.36 -4.93 -11.38
CA PHE A 483 -10.33 -3.77 -10.48
C PHE A 483 -11.72 -3.18 -10.25
N GLY A 484 -11.92 -2.54 -9.10
CA GLY A 484 -13.13 -1.78 -8.80
C GLY A 484 -13.18 -0.45 -9.55
N PHE A 485 -12.04 0.24 -9.59
CA PHE A 485 -11.89 1.55 -10.22
C PHE A 485 -10.58 1.69 -11.02
N LYS A 486 -10.55 2.68 -11.92
CA LYS A 486 -9.37 3.10 -12.68
C LYS A 486 -9.18 4.61 -12.55
N TRP A 487 -7.95 5.09 -12.37
CA TRP A 487 -7.65 6.51 -12.50
C TRP A 487 -7.82 7.00 -13.94
N ASN A 488 -8.52 8.11 -14.14
CA ASN A 488 -8.71 8.72 -15.46
C ASN A 488 -7.55 9.67 -15.80
N MET A 489 -6.42 9.09 -16.21
CA MET A 489 -5.21 9.86 -16.56
C MET A 489 -5.43 10.79 -17.76
N GLY A 490 -6.26 10.39 -18.73
CA GLY A 490 -6.63 11.25 -19.86
C GLY A 490 -7.37 12.51 -19.43
N TRP A 491 -8.40 12.36 -18.59
CA TRP A 491 -9.11 13.51 -18.02
C TRP A 491 -8.18 14.43 -17.22
N MET A 492 -7.28 13.85 -16.42
CA MET A 492 -6.33 14.61 -15.61
C MET A 492 -5.42 15.46 -16.51
N HIS A 493 -4.82 14.86 -17.54
CA HIS A 493 -3.94 15.58 -18.46
C HIS A 493 -4.68 16.68 -19.23
N ASP A 494 -5.81 16.36 -19.84
CA ASP A 494 -6.58 17.31 -20.65
C ASP A 494 -7.03 18.51 -19.81
N THR A 495 -7.53 18.25 -18.60
CA THR A 495 -8.06 19.33 -17.75
C THR A 495 -6.95 20.18 -17.12
N LEU A 496 -5.83 19.59 -16.68
CA LEU A 496 -4.68 20.37 -16.20
C LEU A 496 -4.10 21.25 -17.31
N ASP A 497 -3.98 20.72 -18.53
CA ASP A 497 -3.50 21.51 -19.68
C ASP A 497 -4.49 22.65 -19.99
N TYR A 498 -5.79 22.37 -20.08
CA TYR A 498 -6.82 23.38 -20.32
C TYR A 498 -6.79 24.53 -19.30
N PHE A 499 -6.75 24.21 -18.01
CA PHE A 499 -6.76 25.23 -16.96
C PHE A 499 -5.44 26.01 -16.88
N SER A 500 -4.32 25.46 -17.36
CA SER A 500 -3.03 26.17 -17.45
C SER A 500 -2.98 27.23 -18.56
N LYS A 501 -3.85 27.11 -19.58
CA LYS A 501 -3.88 28.05 -20.71
C LYS A 501 -4.54 29.37 -20.31
N ASP A 502 -3.95 30.47 -20.78
CA ASP A 502 -4.57 31.80 -20.71
C ASP A 502 -6.02 31.72 -21.23
N PRO A 503 -7.01 32.28 -20.50
CA PRO A 503 -8.42 32.18 -20.87
C PRO A 503 -8.75 32.56 -22.31
N ILE A 504 -8.01 33.47 -22.96
CA ILE A 504 -8.26 33.85 -24.36
C ILE A 504 -8.00 32.70 -25.34
N HIS A 505 -7.14 31.73 -24.99
CA HIS A 505 -6.80 30.59 -25.83
C HIS A 505 -7.72 29.38 -25.62
N ARG A 506 -8.51 29.35 -24.54
CA ARG A 506 -9.36 28.20 -24.18
C ARG A 506 -10.38 27.82 -25.24
N ARG A 507 -10.83 28.78 -26.07
CA ARG A 507 -11.72 28.51 -27.21
C ARG A 507 -11.16 27.51 -28.24
N TYR A 508 -9.83 27.41 -28.36
CA TYR A 508 -9.15 26.48 -29.27
C TYR A 508 -8.96 25.09 -28.66
N HIS A 509 -9.25 24.97 -27.36
CA HIS A 509 -9.00 23.81 -26.51
C HIS A 509 -10.27 23.36 -25.78
N HIS A 510 -11.44 23.80 -26.26
CA HIS A 510 -12.72 23.48 -25.63
C HIS A 510 -12.97 21.97 -25.54
N ASP A 511 -12.41 21.23 -26.50
CA ASP A 511 -12.53 19.79 -26.59
C ASP A 511 -11.81 19.08 -25.42
N ASP A 512 -10.77 19.68 -24.82
CA ASP A 512 -10.04 19.15 -23.66
C ASP A 512 -10.96 18.96 -22.43
N LEU A 513 -12.02 19.78 -22.30
CA LEU A 513 -13.01 19.61 -21.21
C LEU A 513 -14.18 18.67 -21.56
N THR A 514 -14.33 18.28 -22.83
CA THR A 514 -15.49 17.50 -23.29
C THR A 514 -15.12 16.09 -23.76
N PHE A 515 -13.86 15.87 -24.14
CA PHE A 515 -13.37 14.62 -24.72
C PHE A 515 -13.52 13.43 -23.78
N ALA A 516 -13.19 13.61 -22.48
CA ALA A 516 -13.30 12.56 -21.48
C ALA A 516 -14.72 11.95 -21.38
N GLN A 517 -15.76 12.73 -21.69
CA GLN A 517 -17.15 12.24 -21.67
C GLN A 517 -17.44 11.17 -22.72
N LEU A 518 -16.66 11.10 -23.80
CA LEU A 518 -16.85 10.09 -24.84
C LEU A 518 -16.55 8.67 -24.34
N TYR A 519 -15.68 8.54 -23.34
CA TYR A 519 -15.25 7.25 -22.79
C TYR A 519 -15.50 7.11 -21.28
N ALA A 520 -16.07 8.11 -20.60
CA ALA A 520 -16.28 8.15 -19.15
C ALA A 520 -17.05 6.93 -18.58
N TYR A 521 -17.77 6.19 -19.42
CA TYR A 521 -18.58 5.03 -19.02
C TYR A 521 -17.95 3.68 -19.41
N HIS A 522 -16.77 3.68 -20.05
CA HIS A 522 -16.05 2.46 -20.39
C HIS A 522 -15.46 1.76 -19.16
N GLU A 523 -15.07 2.54 -18.16
CA GLU A 523 -14.48 2.10 -16.89
C GLU A 523 -15.22 2.76 -15.72
N ASN A 524 -14.97 2.32 -14.50
CA ASN A 524 -15.40 3.02 -13.29
C ASN A 524 -14.28 3.99 -12.88
N PHE A 525 -14.39 5.26 -13.25
CA PHE A 525 -13.28 6.20 -13.09
C PHE A 525 -13.21 6.86 -11.71
N VAL A 526 -11.99 7.02 -11.21
CA VAL A 526 -11.60 8.08 -10.27
C VAL A 526 -10.95 9.20 -11.09
N LEU A 527 -11.26 10.44 -10.78
CA LEU A 527 -10.67 11.65 -11.37
C LEU A 527 -9.53 12.12 -10.45
N PRO A 528 -8.25 11.88 -10.79
CA PRO A 528 -7.15 12.14 -9.88
C PRO A 528 -6.51 13.51 -10.12
N LEU A 529 -6.25 14.22 -9.03
CA LEU A 529 -5.25 15.28 -8.95
C LEU A 529 -4.24 14.86 -7.88
N SER A 530 -3.35 13.94 -8.25
CA SER A 530 -2.46 13.23 -7.32
C SER A 530 -1.14 13.95 -7.04
N HIS A 531 -0.35 13.37 -6.15
CA HIS A 531 1.00 13.82 -5.78
C HIS A 531 1.95 13.99 -6.96
N ASP A 532 1.87 13.12 -7.98
CA ASP A 532 2.70 13.19 -9.19
C ASP A 532 2.49 14.46 -10.00
N GLU A 533 1.34 15.12 -9.84
CA GLU A 533 0.98 16.34 -10.56
C GLU A 533 1.40 17.62 -9.84
N VAL A 534 2.12 17.55 -8.74
CA VAL A 534 2.57 18.75 -8.02
C VAL A 534 4.05 18.69 -7.62
N VAL A 535 4.86 18.05 -8.46
CA VAL A 535 6.30 17.81 -8.27
C VAL A 535 7.10 17.94 -9.57
N HIS A 536 8.42 17.80 -9.47
CA HIS A 536 9.35 17.68 -10.61
C HIS A 536 9.27 18.83 -11.63
N GLY A 537 9.01 20.06 -11.16
CA GLY A 537 8.94 21.24 -12.02
C GLY A 537 7.61 21.42 -12.74
N LYS A 538 6.62 20.56 -12.49
CA LYS A 538 5.27 20.69 -13.05
C LYS A 538 4.46 21.84 -12.41
N GLY A 539 4.94 22.39 -11.29
CA GLY A 539 4.25 23.41 -10.49
C GLY A 539 3.14 22.83 -9.60
N SER A 540 2.79 23.55 -8.54
CA SER A 540 1.58 23.29 -7.75
C SER A 540 0.31 23.56 -8.56
N LEU A 541 -0.86 23.06 -8.10
CA LEU A 541 -2.13 23.30 -8.78
C LEU A 541 -2.41 24.80 -8.98
N ILE A 542 -2.19 25.64 -7.95
CA ILE A 542 -2.35 27.11 -8.06
C ILE A 542 -1.23 27.77 -8.87
N GLY A 543 -0.04 27.16 -8.89
CA GLY A 543 1.11 27.61 -9.68
C GLY A 543 0.89 27.47 -11.19
N ARG A 544 0.08 26.49 -11.61
CA ARG A 544 -0.30 26.27 -13.02
C ARG A 544 -1.38 27.22 -13.52
N MET A 545 -2.15 27.86 -12.64
CA MET A 545 -3.25 28.73 -13.04
C MET A 545 -2.73 30.07 -13.62
N PRO A 546 -3.29 30.56 -14.74
CA PRO A 546 -2.86 31.81 -15.36
C PRO A 546 -3.57 33.04 -14.75
N GLY A 547 -3.05 34.22 -15.08
CA GLY A 547 -3.64 35.51 -14.74
C GLY A 547 -3.03 36.15 -13.50
N ASP A 548 -3.67 37.23 -13.03
CA ASP A 548 -3.32 37.84 -11.75
C ASP A 548 -3.70 36.94 -10.56
N ASP A 549 -3.29 37.32 -9.34
CA ASP A 549 -3.55 36.51 -8.17
C ASP A 549 -5.04 36.22 -7.93
N TRP A 550 -5.96 37.12 -8.27
CA TRP A 550 -7.38 36.82 -8.11
C TRP A 550 -7.82 35.76 -9.12
N GLN A 551 -7.41 35.91 -10.38
CA GLN A 551 -7.73 34.97 -11.46
C GLN A 551 -7.12 33.58 -11.23
N ARG A 552 -5.92 33.50 -10.65
CA ARG A 552 -5.30 32.22 -10.29
C ARG A 552 -6.17 31.42 -9.33
N PHE A 553 -6.64 32.06 -8.25
CA PHE A 553 -7.54 31.43 -7.29
C PHE A 553 -8.91 31.14 -7.91
N ALA A 554 -9.46 32.03 -8.73
CA ALA A 554 -10.73 31.80 -9.41
C ALA A 554 -10.65 30.59 -10.37
N ASN A 555 -9.58 30.46 -11.14
CA ASN A 555 -9.32 29.29 -11.99
C ASN A 555 -9.27 27.99 -11.17
N LEU A 556 -8.54 27.97 -10.06
CA LEU A 556 -8.46 26.76 -9.22
C LEU A 556 -9.82 26.38 -8.63
N ARG A 557 -10.59 27.37 -8.16
CA ARG A 557 -11.95 27.15 -7.67
C ARG A 557 -12.89 26.63 -8.76
N ALA A 558 -12.84 27.22 -9.96
CA ALA A 558 -13.60 26.75 -11.11
C ALA A 558 -13.21 25.33 -11.52
N TYR A 559 -11.93 24.98 -11.43
CA TYR A 559 -11.44 23.65 -11.73
C TYR A 559 -11.96 22.61 -10.72
N PHE A 560 -11.91 22.90 -9.42
CA PHE A 560 -12.51 22.03 -8.41
C PHE A 560 -14.02 21.91 -8.57
N GLY A 561 -14.71 23.02 -8.88
CA GLY A 561 -16.14 22.99 -9.22
C GLY A 561 -16.42 22.08 -10.42
N PHE A 562 -15.62 22.17 -11.48
CA PHE A 562 -15.75 21.30 -12.65
C PHE A 562 -15.53 19.84 -12.27
N MET A 563 -14.42 19.52 -11.59
CA MET A 563 -14.06 18.17 -11.18
C MET A 563 -15.14 17.50 -10.31
N TRP A 564 -15.68 18.20 -9.31
CA TRP A 564 -16.71 17.63 -8.43
C TRP A 564 -18.04 17.41 -9.15
N MET A 565 -18.37 18.25 -10.14
CA MET A 565 -19.63 18.16 -10.89
C MET A 565 -19.56 17.22 -12.11
N GLN A 566 -18.37 16.75 -12.52
CA GLN A 566 -18.21 15.74 -13.55
C GLN A 566 -18.48 14.31 -13.02
N PRO A 567 -18.93 13.36 -13.86
CA PRO A 567 -19.00 11.94 -13.54
C PRO A 567 -17.62 11.34 -13.18
N GLY A 568 -17.61 10.48 -12.17
CA GLY A 568 -16.42 9.77 -11.67
C GLY A 568 -16.09 10.13 -10.22
N LYS A 569 -15.41 9.24 -9.50
CA LYS A 569 -15.02 9.46 -8.09
C LYS A 569 -13.90 10.50 -7.99
N LYS A 570 -13.65 11.07 -6.81
CA LYS A 570 -12.73 12.23 -6.65
C LYS A 570 -11.47 11.84 -5.88
N LEU A 571 -10.31 12.32 -6.32
CA LEU A 571 -9.07 12.23 -5.56
C LEU A 571 -8.29 13.55 -5.63
N LEU A 572 -7.93 14.09 -4.48
CA LEU A 572 -7.14 15.32 -4.36
C LEU A 572 -5.98 15.11 -3.38
N PHE A 573 -4.77 15.40 -3.84
CA PHE A 573 -3.58 15.34 -3.00
C PHE A 573 -3.49 16.50 -2.02
N MET A 574 -3.00 16.18 -0.82
CA MET A 574 -2.75 17.13 0.25
C MET A 574 -1.94 18.36 -0.19
N GLY A 575 -2.34 19.54 0.28
CA GLY A 575 -1.82 20.83 -0.17
C GLY A 575 -2.67 21.46 -1.29
N GLY A 576 -3.30 20.65 -2.15
CA GLY A 576 -4.17 21.14 -3.21
C GLY A 576 -5.43 21.84 -2.68
N GLU A 577 -5.99 21.32 -1.60
CA GLU A 577 -7.25 21.77 -0.99
C GLU A 577 -7.20 23.19 -0.43
N PHE A 578 -6.02 23.70 -0.07
CA PHE A 578 -5.84 25.08 0.39
C PHE A 578 -4.96 25.91 -0.55
N ALA A 579 -4.78 25.45 -1.79
CA ALA A 579 -3.99 26.14 -2.81
C ALA A 579 -2.52 26.39 -2.37
N GLN A 580 -1.82 25.35 -1.92
CA GLN A 580 -0.40 25.46 -1.63
C GLN A 580 0.37 25.98 -2.86
N GLU A 581 1.18 27.01 -2.67
CA GLU A 581 1.87 27.67 -3.78
C GLU A 581 3.07 26.88 -4.28
N ARG A 582 3.81 26.26 -3.37
CA ARG A 582 5.01 25.49 -3.71
C ARG A 582 4.64 24.07 -4.12
N GLU A 583 5.46 23.49 -4.99
CA GLU A 583 5.43 22.05 -5.23
C GLU A 583 5.55 21.27 -3.92
N TRP A 584 4.98 20.07 -3.91
CA TRP A 584 5.13 19.18 -2.78
C TRP A 584 6.61 18.82 -2.61
N ASN A 585 7.07 18.87 -1.36
CA ASN A 585 8.40 18.46 -0.97
C ASN A 585 8.30 17.50 0.21
N VAL A 586 8.68 16.24 -0.04
CA VAL A 586 8.65 15.13 0.92
C VAL A 586 9.45 15.40 2.20
N ASP A 587 10.48 16.24 2.13
CA ASP A 587 11.36 16.56 3.27
C ASP A 587 10.82 17.68 4.17
N SER A 588 9.69 18.30 3.81
CA SER A 588 9.07 19.39 4.56
C SER A 588 7.63 19.08 4.98
N SER A 589 7.12 19.84 5.95
CA SER A 589 5.68 19.92 6.18
C SER A 589 5.01 20.69 5.04
N LEU A 590 3.73 20.43 4.79
CA LEU A 590 2.89 21.32 4.00
C LEU A 590 2.89 22.75 4.56
N ASP A 591 2.57 23.71 3.70
CA ASP A 591 2.57 25.16 3.99
C ASP A 591 1.33 25.61 4.77
N TRP A 592 1.11 25.02 5.95
CA TRP A 592 -0.07 25.28 6.79
C TRP A 592 -0.30 26.76 7.15
N HIS A 593 0.77 27.57 7.19
CA HIS A 593 0.70 29.01 7.43
C HIS A 593 -0.11 29.77 6.36
N LEU A 594 -0.30 29.21 5.16
CA LEU A 594 -1.10 29.82 4.11
C LEU A 594 -2.58 29.97 4.51
N LEU A 595 -3.08 29.13 5.44
CA LEU A 595 -4.45 29.22 5.95
C LEU A 595 -4.73 30.49 6.79
N ASP A 596 -3.70 31.27 7.15
CA ASP A 596 -3.86 32.60 7.74
C ASP A 596 -4.35 33.64 6.72
N SER A 597 -4.18 33.37 5.42
CA SER A 597 -4.68 34.20 4.34
C SER A 597 -6.13 33.85 3.97
N PRO A 598 -7.05 34.83 3.86
CA PRO A 598 -8.44 34.59 3.50
C PRO A 598 -8.63 33.86 2.16
N ARG A 599 -7.72 34.02 1.20
CA ARG A 599 -7.84 33.41 -0.14
C ARG A 599 -7.64 31.88 -0.09
N HIS A 600 -6.60 31.43 0.60
CA HIS A 600 -6.33 29.99 0.78
C HIS A 600 -7.43 29.34 1.63
N ARG A 601 -7.88 30.03 2.69
CA ARG A 601 -9.02 29.59 3.50
C ARG A 601 -10.30 29.51 2.67
N GLY A 602 -10.50 30.42 1.71
CA GLY A 602 -11.62 30.40 0.77
C GLY A 602 -11.62 29.16 -0.14
N VAL A 603 -10.45 28.74 -0.64
CA VAL A 603 -10.31 27.50 -1.43
C VAL A 603 -10.58 26.27 -0.55
N SER A 604 -9.98 26.21 0.64
CA SER A 604 -10.22 25.12 1.61
C SER A 604 -11.69 24.99 1.96
N ARG A 605 -12.37 26.12 2.20
CA ARG A 605 -13.81 26.14 2.45
C ARG A 605 -14.62 25.65 1.25
N LEU A 606 -14.25 26.04 0.02
CA LEU A 606 -14.90 25.56 -1.18
C LEU A 606 -14.79 24.03 -1.28
N VAL A 607 -13.60 23.46 -1.08
CA VAL A 607 -13.41 22.00 -1.12
C VAL A 607 -14.27 21.30 -0.07
N ALA A 608 -14.35 21.86 1.15
CA ALA A 608 -15.22 21.32 2.18
C ALA A 608 -16.72 21.38 1.81
N ASP A 609 -17.18 22.47 1.21
CA ASP A 609 -18.56 22.62 0.75
C ASP A 609 -18.87 21.73 -0.47
N LEU A 610 -17.91 21.57 -1.39
CA LEU A 610 -17.98 20.64 -2.52
C LEU A 610 -18.12 19.19 -2.04
N ASN A 611 -17.34 18.79 -1.05
CA ASN A 611 -17.44 17.46 -0.44
C ASN A 611 -18.79 17.23 0.24
N ARG A 612 -19.30 18.22 0.98
CA ARG A 612 -20.65 18.14 1.58
C ARG A 612 -21.73 17.98 0.51
N LEU A 613 -21.68 18.84 -0.52
CA LEU A 613 -22.64 18.81 -1.62
C LEU A 613 -22.61 17.46 -2.35
N TYR A 614 -21.42 16.94 -2.66
CA TYR A 614 -21.23 15.64 -3.29
C TYR A 614 -21.79 14.48 -2.45
N ARG A 615 -21.73 14.57 -1.12
CA ARG A 615 -22.30 13.55 -0.23
C ARG A 615 -23.82 13.64 -0.09
N THR A 616 -24.40 14.83 -0.24
CA THR A 616 -25.84 15.04 -0.07
C THR A 616 -26.64 14.89 -1.35
N GLU A 617 -26.06 15.19 -2.51
CA GLU A 617 -26.75 15.18 -3.79
C GLU A 617 -26.50 13.87 -4.55
N ALA A 618 -27.49 12.97 -4.51
CA ALA A 618 -27.47 11.65 -5.16
C ALA A 618 -27.04 11.68 -6.63
N ALA A 619 -27.49 12.70 -7.37
CA ALA A 619 -27.17 12.93 -8.78
C ALA A 619 -25.67 13.05 -9.06
N LEU A 620 -24.88 13.46 -8.06
CA LEU A 620 -23.45 13.71 -8.24
C LEU A 620 -22.59 12.43 -8.13
N TYR A 621 -23.13 11.32 -7.62
CA TYR A 621 -22.33 10.11 -7.37
C TYR A 621 -22.98 8.78 -7.76
N GLN A 622 -24.32 8.66 -7.75
CA GLN A 622 -24.98 7.38 -7.95
C GLN A 622 -24.71 6.83 -9.36
N LEU A 623 -24.84 7.68 -10.38
CA LEU A 623 -24.75 7.26 -11.78
C LEU A 623 -23.42 7.69 -12.44
N ASP A 624 -22.34 7.84 -11.67
CA ASP A 624 -21.02 8.25 -12.20
C ASP A 624 -20.51 7.37 -13.36
N ASN A 625 -20.82 6.07 -13.32
CA ASN A 625 -20.34 5.08 -14.28
C ASN A 625 -21.45 4.62 -15.24
N ASP A 626 -22.52 5.41 -15.37
CA ASP A 626 -23.67 5.12 -16.23
C ASP A 626 -24.03 6.36 -17.04
N GLN A 627 -24.16 6.21 -18.36
CA GLN A 627 -24.47 7.32 -19.26
C GLN A 627 -25.77 8.05 -18.90
N ARG A 628 -26.71 7.38 -18.22
CA ARG A 628 -27.97 8.00 -17.75
C ARG A 628 -27.75 9.08 -16.70
N GLY A 629 -26.59 9.10 -16.02
CA GLY A 629 -26.25 10.05 -14.97
C GLY A 629 -25.80 11.43 -15.45
N PHE A 630 -25.70 11.63 -16.76
CA PHE A 630 -25.12 12.84 -17.35
C PHE A 630 -25.79 13.18 -18.69
N ALA A 631 -26.01 14.48 -18.92
CA ALA A 631 -26.38 14.97 -20.25
C ALA A 631 -25.82 16.37 -20.47
N TRP A 632 -25.20 16.62 -21.62
CA TRP A 632 -24.89 17.99 -22.03
C TRP A 632 -26.18 18.77 -22.28
N ILE A 633 -26.26 19.99 -21.76
CA ILE A 633 -27.25 20.99 -22.19
C ILE A 633 -26.68 21.71 -23.40
N ASP A 634 -25.49 22.30 -23.24
CA ASP A 634 -24.68 22.77 -24.35
C ASP A 634 -23.18 22.65 -24.02
N CYS A 635 -22.43 22.17 -25.01
CA CYS A 635 -20.98 22.02 -24.98
C CYS A 635 -20.30 22.60 -26.23
N ASN A 636 -21.00 23.46 -26.98
CA ASN A 636 -20.51 24.03 -28.23
C ASN A 636 -20.07 25.49 -28.12
N ASP A 637 -20.38 26.18 -27.01
CA ASP A 637 -20.01 27.58 -26.79
C ASP A 637 -18.51 27.78 -26.47
N ARG A 638 -17.68 27.38 -27.42
CA ARG A 638 -16.22 27.51 -27.38
C ARG A 638 -15.78 28.96 -27.31
N ASP A 639 -16.48 29.85 -28.00
CA ASP A 639 -16.11 31.26 -28.12
C ASP A 639 -16.19 31.98 -26.77
N ASN A 640 -17.12 31.56 -25.91
CA ASN A 640 -17.22 32.06 -24.55
C ASN A 640 -16.56 31.15 -23.51
N SER A 641 -16.12 29.95 -23.92
CA SER A 641 -15.62 28.87 -23.06
C SER A 641 -16.60 28.55 -21.94
N VAL A 642 -17.87 28.36 -22.32
CA VAL A 642 -18.96 28.00 -21.42
C VAL A 642 -19.39 26.57 -21.69
N LEU A 643 -19.59 25.80 -20.63
CA LEU A 643 -20.16 24.45 -20.67
C LEU A 643 -21.38 24.40 -19.74
N SER A 644 -22.42 23.70 -20.16
CA SER A 644 -23.59 23.44 -19.32
C SER A 644 -24.07 22.00 -19.45
N TRP A 645 -24.36 21.36 -18.32
CA TRP A 645 -24.75 19.96 -18.27
C TRP A 645 -25.68 19.64 -17.10
N LEU A 646 -26.30 18.48 -17.19
CA LEU A 646 -27.12 17.86 -16.16
C LEU A 646 -26.34 16.75 -15.48
N ARG A 647 -26.50 16.64 -14.17
CA ARG A 647 -26.22 15.43 -13.40
C ARG A 647 -27.54 14.86 -12.91
N LEU A 648 -27.72 13.56 -13.08
CA LEU A 648 -28.99 12.87 -12.83
C LEU A 648 -28.78 11.72 -11.84
N GLY A 649 -29.67 11.64 -10.85
CA GLY A 649 -29.73 10.54 -9.89
C GLY A 649 -30.53 9.35 -10.42
N VAL A 650 -30.66 8.32 -9.59
CA VAL A 650 -31.58 7.20 -9.89
C VAL A 650 -33.04 7.66 -9.85
N ASP A 651 -33.38 8.56 -8.92
CA ASP A 651 -34.65 9.28 -8.95
C ASP A 651 -34.59 10.37 -10.04
N PRO A 652 -35.50 10.38 -11.02
CA PRO A 652 -35.54 11.43 -12.04
C PRO A 652 -35.66 12.86 -11.50
N HIS A 653 -36.18 13.05 -10.28
CA HIS A 653 -36.28 14.37 -9.63
C HIS A 653 -34.93 14.84 -9.05
N ASP A 654 -33.97 13.92 -8.84
CA ASP A 654 -32.61 14.28 -8.46
C ASP A 654 -31.87 14.76 -9.71
N CYS A 655 -32.09 16.02 -10.05
CA CYS A 655 -31.46 16.68 -11.19
C CYS A 655 -30.68 17.92 -10.72
N ILE A 656 -29.41 17.97 -11.10
CA ILE A 656 -28.53 19.10 -10.87
C ILE A 656 -28.16 19.71 -12.22
N VAL A 657 -28.37 21.02 -12.36
CA VAL A 657 -27.97 21.81 -13.53
C VAL A 657 -26.64 22.49 -13.19
N VAL A 658 -25.64 22.31 -14.04
CA VAL A 658 -24.29 22.86 -13.84
C VAL A 658 -23.94 23.75 -15.01
N VAL A 659 -23.36 24.91 -14.71
CA VAL A 659 -22.85 25.85 -15.72
C VAL A 659 -21.45 26.29 -15.34
N GLY A 660 -20.47 26.01 -16.18
CA GLY A 660 -19.09 26.48 -16.05
C GLY A 660 -18.80 27.62 -17.02
N SER A 661 -18.22 28.71 -16.52
CA SER A 661 -17.73 29.85 -17.31
C SER A 661 -16.23 30.00 -17.11
N PHE A 662 -15.43 29.62 -18.10
CA PHE A 662 -13.98 29.49 -17.96
C PHE A 662 -13.21 30.67 -18.55
N THR A 663 -13.82 31.86 -18.57
CA THR A 663 -13.16 33.13 -18.89
C THR A 663 -13.42 34.17 -17.80
N PRO A 664 -12.56 35.21 -17.63
CA PRO A 664 -12.75 36.23 -16.59
C PRO A 664 -13.86 37.24 -16.91
N VAL A 665 -14.66 36.99 -17.96
CA VAL A 665 -15.73 37.88 -18.40
C VAL A 665 -17.03 37.49 -17.73
N VAL A 666 -17.63 38.44 -17.00
CA VAL A 666 -19.01 38.32 -16.50
C VAL A 666 -19.98 38.30 -17.68
N ARG A 667 -20.91 37.34 -17.70
CA ARG A 667 -21.91 37.25 -18.76
C ARG A 667 -23.29 37.52 -18.21
N GLU A 668 -23.84 38.67 -18.60
CA GLU A 668 -25.19 39.06 -18.25
C GLU A 668 -26.20 38.45 -19.23
N GLY A 669 -27.36 38.01 -18.73
CA GLY A 669 -28.44 37.52 -19.57
C GLY A 669 -28.09 36.28 -20.39
N TYR A 670 -27.25 35.39 -19.86
CA TYR A 670 -26.87 34.16 -20.53
C TYR A 670 -27.97 33.10 -20.32
N ARG A 671 -28.57 32.61 -21.41
CA ARG A 671 -29.70 31.68 -21.35
C ARG A 671 -29.24 30.23 -21.50
N ILE A 672 -29.75 29.34 -20.66
CA ILE A 672 -29.56 27.89 -20.79
C ILE A 672 -30.90 27.16 -20.73
N GLY A 673 -31.03 26.07 -21.50
CA GLY A 673 -32.20 25.20 -21.46
C GLY A 673 -32.23 24.35 -20.19
N VAL A 674 -33.41 24.12 -19.63
CA VAL A 674 -33.62 23.26 -18.46
C VAL A 674 -34.84 22.35 -18.67
N PRO A 675 -34.86 21.13 -18.11
CA PRO A 675 -35.88 20.14 -18.46
C PRO A 675 -37.29 20.49 -17.96
N GLU A 676 -37.42 21.23 -16.86
CA GLU A 676 -38.68 21.45 -16.16
C GLU A 676 -38.88 22.93 -15.80
N SER A 677 -40.15 23.33 -15.60
CA SER A 677 -40.51 24.64 -15.05
C SER A 677 -40.24 24.73 -13.56
N GLY A 678 -40.13 25.94 -13.02
CA GLY A 678 -40.06 26.20 -11.58
C GLY A 678 -38.81 26.96 -11.17
N PHE A 679 -38.61 27.09 -9.86
CA PHE A 679 -37.49 27.83 -9.30
C PHE A 679 -36.24 26.95 -9.21
N TYR A 680 -35.15 27.39 -9.83
CA TYR A 680 -33.83 26.76 -9.78
C TYR A 680 -32.96 27.51 -8.78
N ARG A 681 -32.81 26.94 -7.58
CA ARG A 681 -31.98 27.50 -6.51
C ARG A 681 -30.51 27.32 -6.83
N GLU A 682 -29.72 28.39 -6.69
CA GLU A 682 -28.26 28.35 -6.81
C GLU A 682 -27.67 27.73 -5.54
N ILE A 683 -27.34 26.44 -5.59
CA ILE A 683 -26.87 25.68 -4.42
C ILE A 683 -25.36 25.76 -4.22
N LEU A 684 -24.61 26.13 -5.27
CA LEU A 684 -23.19 26.43 -5.21
C LEU A 684 -22.84 27.48 -6.27
N ASN A 685 -21.95 28.39 -5.91
CA ASN A 685 -21.31 29.33 -6.83
C ASN A 685 -19.85 29.50 -6.40
N THR A 686 -18.91 29.02 -7.23
CA THR A 686 -17.47 29.07 -6.91
C THR A 686 -16.89 30.50 -6.90
N ASP A 687 -17.64 31.50 -7.40
CA ASP A 687 -17.30 32.93 -7.33
C ASP A 687 -17.85 33.63 -6.08
N SER A 688 -18.49 32.90 -5.17
CA SER A 688 -18.97 33.49 -3.92
C SER A 688 -17.85 34.18 -3.12
N GLU A 689 -18.17 35.29 -2.46
CA GLU A 689 -17.22 36.00 -1.58
C GLU A 689 -16.69 35.12 -0.44
N TRP A 690 -17.48 34.13 0.01
CA TRP A 690 -17.08 33.15 1.03
C TRP A 690 -15.89 32.29 0.59
N TYR A 691 -15.67 32.16 -0.72
CA TYR A 691 -14.54 31.45 -1.33
C TYR A 691 -13.47 32.41 -1.89
N GLY A 692 -13.65 33.72 -1.69
CA GLY A 692 -12.76 34.76 -2.22
C GLY A 692 -13.01 35.11 -3.69
N GLY A 693 -14.21 34.87 -4.22
CA GLY A 693 -14.62 35.34 -5.54
C GLY A 693 -15.17 36.77 -5.54
N SER A 694 -15.63 37.22 -6.71
CA SER A 694 -16.15 38.57 -6.95
C SER A 694 -17.61 38.76 -6.52
N ASN A 695 -18.26 37.68 -6.08
CA ASN A 695 -19.65 37.63 -5.64
C ASN A 695 -20.63 38.04 -6.76
N VAL A 696 -20.34 37.69 -8.01
CA VAL A 696 -21.36 37.71 -9.05
C VAL A 696 -22.25 36.49 -8.82
N HIS A 697 -23.55 36.71 -8.61
CA HIS A 697 -24.49 35.65 -8.23
C HIS A 697 -25.88 35.87 -8.84
N ASN A 698 -26.72 34.84 -8.75
CA ASN A 698 -28.08 34.82 -9.31
C ASN A 698 -29.14 35.10 -8.25
N ASN A 699 -28.84 35.98 -7.28
CA ASN A 699 -29.71 36.33 -6.13
C ASN A 699 -30.36 35.12 -5.40
N GLY A 700 -29.64 34.00 -5.30
CA GLY A 700 -30.12 32.76 -4.66
C GLY A 700 -30.80 31.76 -5.60
N GLY A 701 -31.15 32.14 -6.82
CA GLY A 701 -31.75 31.27 -7.83
C GLY A 701 -32.57 32.02 -8.86
N VAL A 702 -33.09 31.29 -9.85
CA VAL A 702 -33.79 31.85 -11.01
C VAL A 702 -35.04 31.04 -11.34
N GLU A 703 -36.09 31.72 -11.78
CA GLU A 703 -37.31 31.06 -12.26
C GLU A 703 -37.13 30.61 -13.72
N ALA A 704 -37.55 29.40 -14.06
CA ALA A 704 -37.59 28.93 -15.42
C ALA A 704 -38.73 29.59 -16.22
N GLU A 705 -38.39 30.09 -17.41
CA GLU A 705 -39.33 30.71 -18.34
C GLU A 705 -39.74 29.70 -19.42
N ASP A 706 -41.00 29.80 -19.90
CA ASP A 706 -41.53 29.02 -21.02
C ASP A 706 -40.97 29.55 -22.36
N ILE A 707 -39.65 29.45 -22.49
CA ILE A 707 -38.87 29.88 -23.64
C ILE A 707 -37.97 28.71 -24.04
N PRO A 708 -38.24 28.03 -25.17
CA PRO A 708 -37.43 26.91 -25.61
C PRO A 708 -35.99 27.31 -25.90
N TRP A 709 -35.04 26.53 -25.37
CA TRP A 709 -33.60 26.76 -25.55
C TRP A 709 -32.81 25.47 -25.39
N HIS A 710 -31.69 25.32 -26.12
CA HIS A 710 -30.81 24.12 -26.06
C HIS A 710 -31.55 22.76 -26.10
N GLY A 711 -32.63 22.67 -26.87
CA GLY A 711 -33.42 21.43 -27.01
C GLY A 711 -34.40 21.14 -25.86
N HIS A 712 -34.52 22.02 -24.87
CA HIS A 712 -35.50 21.93 -23.79
C HIS A 712 -36.65 22.94 -23.97
N SER A 713 -37.83 22.63 -23.40
CA SER A 713 -39.01 23.50 -23.46
C SER A 713 -38.90 24.74 -22.56
N TRP A 714 -38.13 24.63 -21.47
CA TRP A 714 -37.93 25.70 -20.48
C TRP A 714 -36.49 26.20 -20.53
N SER A 715 -36.27 27.43 -20.08
CA SER A 715 -34.91 27.98 -19.92
C SER A 715 -34.81 28.93 -18.74
N ILE A 716 -33.61 29.06 -18.20
CA ILE A 716 -33.29 30.03 -17.15
C ILE A 716 -32.33 31.09 -17.70
N LEU A 717 -32.54 32.35 -17.28
CA LEU A 717 -31.70 33.48 -17.65
C LEU A 717 -30.72 33.78 -16.51
N LEU A 718 -29.43 33.54 -16.78
CA LEU A 718 -28.39 33.59 -15.77
C LEU A 718 -27.49 34.81 -15.92
N ARG A 719 -26.94 35.22 -14.79
CA ARG A 719 -25.73 36.02 -14.71
C ARG A 719 -24.57 35.09 -14.39
N LEU A 720 -23.73 34.80 -15.38
CA LEU A 720 -22.60 33.88 -15.19
C LEU A 720 -21.42 34.61 -14.55
N PRO A 721 -20.93 34.12 -13.40
CA PRO A 721 -19.75 34.68 -12.76
C PRO A 721 -18.47 34.40 -13.57
N PRO A 722 -17.44 35.24 -13.43
CA PRO A 722 -16.18 35.08 -14.15
C PRO A 722 -15.36 33.94 -13.55
N LEU A 723 -14.73 33.10 -14.39
CA LEU A 723 -13.90 31.96 -13.97
C LEU A 723 -14.57 31.14 -12.84
N SER A 724 -15.72 30.55 -13.15
CA SER A 724 -16.58 29.97 -12.12
C SER A 724 -17.35 28.74 -12.60
N VAL A 725 -17.88 28.00 -11.63
CA VAL A 725 -18.93 27.00 -11.80
C VAL A 725 -20.10 27.38 -10.89
N SER A 726 -21.28 27.51 -11.48
CA SER A 726 -22.56 27.66 -10.77
C SER A 726 -23.36 26.37 -10.88
N VAL A 727 -23.97 25.97 -9.78
CA VAL A 727 -24.74 24.74 -9.64
C VAL A 727 -26.13 25.07 -9.16
N PHE A 728 -27.14 24.51 -9.82
CA PHE A 728 -28.54 24.77 -9.53
C PHE A 728 -29.31 23.46 -9.32
N LYS A 729 -30.30 23.52 -8.42
CA LYS A 729 -31.27 22.44 -8.20
C LYS A 729 -32.67 23.04 -8.24
N ARG A 730 -33.59 22.34 -8.88
CA ARG A 730 -35.01 22.73 -8.89
C ARG A 730 -35.60 22.54 -7.49
N ASP A 731 -36.25 23.56 -6.96
CA ASP A 731 -37.02 23.44 -5.73
C ASP A 731 -38.39 22.83 -6.07
N GLY A 732 -38.66 21.64 -5.51
CA GLY A 732 -39.98 20.99 -5.38
C GLY A 732 -40.89 20.98 -6.60
#